data_AF-A0A968HLR6-F1
#
_entry.id   AF-A0A968HLR6-F1
#
_cell.length_a   1.000
_cell.length_b   1.000
_cell.length_c   1.000
_cell.angle_alpha   90.00
_cell.angle_beta   90.00
_cell.angle_gamma   90.00
#
_symmetry.space_group_name_H-M   'P 1'
#
loop_
_entity.id
_entity.type
_entity.pdbx_description
1 polymer ?
#
loop_
_entity_poly.entity_id
_entity_poly.type
_entity_poly.pdbx_seq_one_letter_code
_entity_poly.pdbx_strand_id
1 'polypeptide(L)'
;WSAAPQAQRALERHVVESTPCQGVSNAIGFGAGMMFTLGENPSLALEQHRFLLVGVTHEGSYGDEGGYANRFECIPVVHEFRPALRTAKPRVHGLLSGVVVAPDENEGGFDALRRVRVKLHVDRHASETEYAYCWVRVVQSLAGNGYGAQVVPRPGMEVVVSFIDGDPDCPVVCGCVYNGVNLPHDESQLSYDVSSFRTASEDGNGFTELRIAEPPGREQLFVHAQRRMDLRVRGSLYETVCGNREEVIGGDTGGDHNVLVHNNYNHKVHGDCYTEIGMDKYETVYGLGRQSYESDLYTNVVGHHSLTASRIVYESSELLSQKAGTIRLTSSSHIDVKAGGKVVLESNNAIEIKVGESFISISPTQIAIQAPKIRINSGGYVGAAEEAESVPGFYQRYPIEALCADDGTMDLTSSGRGGTRRKNESGWLEPQSAPPLTPPPLAPRPSSGSATRSRDFLDLEWLEREAWCSERVTLVGHTRGFRCDERETVYIYGADDGTVVRTHTDGFSDPGFRKSVLLTDILPRRLGDTLESSRDLDALGLSARTPVSLKLNFGMSVATKRCSTNHARFDLTVQNGEAVISATISYVPGWLGHIIQLGSSVPPWTGGLIGKKVYGSYDWRFCKEIKPGYGWLFWDDLEWRPVPKSWEYAMRKRYGCALWREEGEVKVQYGSSAWPDPVSDWGEKEYKRARRIMKAWKMAIETQWSNRFDLKRRECQSSDPRCCRYSTRVEVNFVQARTRGDGIVVGANQGRSNVRCWSLGDGDPETLAAHEFGHLLGNPDEYEGAPHIDTTINDDGAVAGIDEESIMGSGTLVKRRHFRTICAHLSSMIEEQYHRTFKYEAVPVA
;
A
#
# COMPACT_ATOMS: atom_id res chain seq x y z
N TRP A 1 -19.66 -14.62 -47.63
CA TRP A 1 -19.37 -14.19 -49.01
C TRP A 1 -17.89 -13.91 -49.11
N SER A 2 -17.14 -14.65 -49.93
CA SER A 2 -15.72 -14.37 -50.15
C SER A 2 -15.57 -13.20 -51.14
N ALA A 3 -14.57 -12.35 -50.93
CA ALA A 3 -14.29 -11.23 -51.84
C ALA A 3 -13.76 -11.71 -53.20
N ALA A 4 -13.07 -12.86 -53.25
CA ALA A 4 -12.39 -13.34 -54.45
C ALA A 4 -13.32 -13.53 -55.68
N PRO A 5 -14.48 -14.20 -55.60
CA PRO A 5 -15.39 -14.32 -56.75
C PRO A 5 -16.00 -12.99 -57.20
N GLN A 6 -16.17 -12.01 -56.31
CA GLN A 6 -16.67 -10.68 -56.68
C GLN A 6 -15.57 -9.84 -57.35
N ALA A 7 -14.35 -9.87 -56.82
CA ALA A 7 -13.18 -9.22 -57.41
C ALA A 7 -12.83 -9.82 -58.79
N GLN A 8 -12.89 -11.15 -58.92
CA GLN A 8 -12.72 -11.85 -60.20
C GLN A 8 -13.77 -11.40 -61.22
N ARG A 9 -15.06 -11.37 -60.86
CA ARG A 9 -16.13 -10.86 -61.73
C ARG A 9 -15.97 -9.38 -62.12
N ALA A 10 -15.34 -8.57 -61.27
CA ALA A 10 -15.02 -7.18 -61.59
C ALA A 10 -13.83 -7.07 -62.56
N LEU A 11 -12.79 -7.89 -62.37
CA LEU A 11 -11.64 -7.98 -63.28
C LEU A 11 -12.06 -8.48 -64.67
N GLU A 12 -12.83 -9.56 -64.73
CA GLU A 12 -13.38 -10.13 -65.97
C GLU A 12 -14.18 -9.08 -66.75
N ARG A 13 -15.03 -8.30 -66.05
CA ARG A 13 -15.74 -7.16 -66.65
C ARG A 13 -14.77 -6.12 -67.23
N HIS A 14 -13.76 -5.73 -66.46
CA HIS A 14 -12.81 -4.71 -66.91
C HIS A 14 -11.98 -5.17 -68.12
N VAL A 15 -11.59 -6.44 -68.17
CA VAL A 15 -10.94 -7.05 -69.34
C VAL A 15 -11.87 -6.95 -70.56
N VAL A 16 -13.13 -7.36 -70.43
CA VAL A 16 -14.16 -7.25 -71.48
C VAL A 16 -14.35 -5.81 -71.98
N GLU A 17 -14.38 -4.83 -71.06
CA GLU A 17 -14.50 -3.40 -71.38
C GLU A 17 -13.23 -2.81 -72.05
N SER A 18 -12.05 -3.42 -71.81
CA SER A 18 -10.76 -2.96 -72.35
C SER A 18 -10.29 -3.64 -73.64
N THR A 19 -10.89 -4.78 -74.02
CA THR A 19 -10.61 -5.48 -75.29
C THR A 19 -11.80 -5.58 -76.25
N PRO A 20 -12.51 -4.48 -76.58
CA PRO A 20 -13.56 -4.50 -77.59
C PRO A 20 -12.96 -4.64 -78.99
N CYS A 21 -13.31 -5.71 -79.70
CA CYS A 21 -13.10 -5.81 -81.14
C CYS A 21 -14.39 -5.35 -81.84
N GLN A 22 -14.25 -4.49 -82.85
CA GLN A 22 -15.38 -4.04 -83.68
C GLN A 22 -15.15 -4.43 -85.14
N GLY A 23 -16.23 -4.75 -85.85
CA GLY A 23 -16.18 -5.09 -87.27
C GLY A 23 -17.47 -4.79 -88.01
N VAL A 24 -17.41 -4.96 -89.33
CA VAL A 24 -18.56 -4.87 -90.23
C VAL A 24 -18.64 -6.18 -91.03
N SER A 25 -19.84 -6.71 -91.23
CA SER A 25 -20.07 -7.97 -91.95
C SER A 25 -21.38 -7.91 -92.73
N ASN A 26 -21.52 -8.75 -93.75
CA ASN A 26 -22.79 -9.02 -94.43
C ASN A 26 -23.43 -10.35 -93.95
N ALA A 27 -22.90 -10.98 -92.90
CA ALA A 27 -23.40 -12.24 -92.36
C ALA A 27 -24.73 -12.05 -91.61
N ILE A 28 -25.85 -12.38 -92.27
CA ILE A 28 -27.22 -12.20 -91.77
C ILE A 28 -27.45 -12.92 -90.43
N GLY A 29 -26.81 -14.07 -90.21
CA GLY A 29 -26.97 -14.89 -89.00
C GLY A 29 -26.18 -14.45 -87.77
N PHE A 30 -25.60 -13.24 -87.73
CA PHE A 30 -24.92 -12.72 -86.54
C PHE A 30 -25.94 -12.25 -85.49
N GLY A 31 -25.70 -12.56 -84.22
CA GLY A 31 -26.54 -12.12 -83.10
C GLY A 31 -25.73 -12.06 -81.79
N ALA A 32 -26.13 -11.19 -80.88
CA ALA A 32 -25.47 -11.08 -79.57
C ALA A 32 -25.58 -12.41 -78.79
N GLY A 33 -24.48 -12.84 -78.18
CA GLY A 33 -24.33 -14.15 -77.54
C GLY A 33 -23.85 -15.27 -78.48
N MET A 34 -23.82 -15.06 -79.81
CA MET A 34 -23.29 -16.04 -80.76
C MET A 34 -21.77 -15.94 -80.89
N MET A 35 -21.13 -17.04 -81.31
CA MET A 35 -19.69 -17.10 -81.53
C MET A 35 -19.35 -17.29 -83.01
N PHE A 36 -18.27 -16.65 -83.47
CA PHE A 36 -17.72 -16.83 -84.82
C PHE A 36 -16.19 -17.00 -84.78
N THR A 37 -15.60 -17.36 -85.91
CA THR A 37 -14.15 -17.50 -86.12
C THR A 37 -13.76 -16.65 -87.32
N LEU A 38 -12.64 -15.94 -87.25
CA LEU A 38 -12.10 -15.19 -88.39
C LEU A 38 -11.35 -16.14 -89.36
N GLY A 39 -11.51 -15.94 -90.67
CA GLY A 39 -10.69 -16.59 -91.70
C GLY A 39 -9.31 -15.95 -91.87
N GLU A 40 -8.53 -16.46 -92.82
CA GLU A 40 -7.17 -15.97 -93.14
C GLU A 40 -7.15 -14.44 -93.33
N ASN A 41 -6.27 -13.77 -92.59
CA ASN A 41 -6.07 -12.32 -92.70
C ASN A 41 -4.58 -11.99 -92.49
N PRO A 42 -3.84 -11.64 -93.55
CA PRO A 42 -2.38 -11.52 -93.51
C PRO A 42 -1.85 -10.33 -92.68
N SER A 43 -2.71 -9.60 -91.98
CA SER A 43 -2.39 -8.32 -91.30
C SER A 43 -2.41 -8.40 -89.77
N LEU A 44 -2.97 -9.47 -89.18
CA LEU A 44 -3.23 -9.57 -87.75
C LEU A 44 -2.95 -11.00 -87.26
N ALA A 45 -2.18 -11.13 -86.17
CA ALA A 45 -1.94 -12.40 -85.47
C ALA A 45 -3.16 -12.86 -84.65
N LEU A 46 -4.34 -12.85 -85.28
CA LEU A 46 -5.65 -13.21 -84.72
C LEU A 46 -6.29 -14.41 -85.45
N GLU A 47 -5.54 -15.05 -86.33
CA GLU A 47 -6.00 -16.24 -87.06
C GLU A 47 -6.33 -17.38 -86.08
N GLN A 48 -7.40 -18.13 -86.38
CA GLN A 48 -7.94 -19.21 -85.54
C GLN A 48 -8.57 -18.79 -84.20
N HIS A 49 -8.59 -17.49 -83.83
CA HIS A 49 -9.28 -17.05 -82.62
C HIS A 49 -10.82 -17.10 -82.79
N ARG A 50 -11.50 -17.66 -81.79
CA ARG A 50 -12.96 -17.59 -81.64
C ARG A 50 -13.35 -16.31 -80.92
N PHE A 51 -14.37 -15.63 -81.41
CA PHE A 51 -14.92 -14.39 -80.87
C PHE A 51 -16.38 -14.58 -80.45
N LEU A 52 -16.77 -13.99 -79.32
CA LEU A 52 -18.15 -13.90 -78.83
C LEU A 52 -18.71 -12.52 -79.20
N LEU A 53 -19.83 -12.49 -79.92
CA LEU A 53 -20.55 -11.26 -80.23
C LEU A 53 -21.23 -10.73 -78.96
N VAL A 54 -20.85 -9.52 -78.52
CA VAL A 54 -21.44 -8.85 -77.34
C VAL A 54 -22.50 -7.82 -77.73
N GLY A 55 -22.45 -7.32 -78.98
CA GLY A 55 -23.46 -6.45 -79.57
C GLY A 55 -23.47 -6.57 -81.09
N VAL A 56 -24.65 -6.46 -81.71
CA VAL A 56 -24.79 -6.40 -83.17
C VAL A 56 -25.85 -5.37 -83.52
N THR A 57 -25.56 -4.51 -84.48
CA THR A 57 -26.48 -3.54 -85.08
C THR A 57 -26.63 -3.88 -86.55
N HIS A 58 -27.87 -4.11 -86.99
CA HIS A 58 -28.19 -4.54 -88.34
C HIS A 58 -28.73 -3.38 -89.17
N GLU A 59 -28.22 -3.22 -90.38
CA GLU A 59 -28.62 -2.19 -91.34
C GLU A 59 -28.96 -2.87 -92.67
N GLY A 60 -30.11 -2.54 -93.25
CA GLY A 60 -30.56 -3.16 -94.51
C GLY A 60 -31.35 -2.19 -95.37
N SER A 61 -31.06 -2.17 -96.66
CA SER A 61 -31.78 -1.43 -97.69
C SER A 61 -32.43 -2.38 -98.70
N TYR A 62 -33.47 -1.91 -99.40
CA TYR A 62 -34.25 -2.71 -100.35
C TYR A 62 -34.42 -1.96 -101.67
N GLY A 63 -34.23 -2.68 -102.79
CA GLY A 63 -34.22 -2.14 -104.17
C GLY A 63 -33.21 -2.89 -105.03
N ASP A 64 -33.02 -2.47 -106.30
CA ASP A 64 -32.08 -3.10 -107.23
C ASP A 64 -30.59 -2.95 -106.83
N GLU A 65 -30.28 -1.97 -105.98
CA GLU A 65 -28.98 -1.81 -105.30
C GLU A 65 -29.07 -2.11 -103.78
N GLY A 66 -30.10 -2.88 -103.36
CA GLY A 66 -30.34 -3.21 -101.96
C GLY A 66 -29.22 -4.07 -101.34
N GLY A 67 -28.80 -3.71 -100.13
CA GLY A 67 -27.70 -4.38 -99.42
C GLY A 67 -28.01 -4.61 -97.95
N TYR A 68 -27.40 -5.65 -97.38
CA TYR A 68 -27.39 -5.93 -95.95
C TYR A 68 -25.97 -5.74 -95.39
N ALA A 69 -25.88 -5.04 -94.28
CA ALA A 69 -24.69 -4.96 -93.45
C ALA A 69 -25.06 -5.11 -91.97
N ASN A 70 -24.11 -5.51 -91.16
CA ASN A 70 -24.16 -5.32 -89.72
C ASN A 70 -22.83 -4.75 -89.24
N ARG A 71 -22.91 -3.90 -88.21
CA ARG A 71 -21.78 -3.54 -87.37
C ARG A 71 -21.87 -4.38 -86.11
N PHE A 72 -20.79 -5.03 -85.74
CA PHE A 72 -20.75 -5.89 -84.56
C PHE A 72 -19.63 -5.51 -83.60
N GLU A 73 -19.86 -5.79 -82.33
CA GLU A 73 -18.89 -5.73 -81.25
C GLU A 73 -18.69 -7.16 -80.73
N CYS A 74 -17.43 -7.57 -80.57
CA CYS A 74 -17.08 -8.87 -80.06
C CYS A 74 -15.87 -8.83 -79.11
N ILE A 75 -15.71 -9.91 -78.35
CA ILE A 75 -14.54 -10.17 -77.51
C ILE A 75 -13.94 -11.54 -77.84
N PRO A 76 -12.63 -11.75 -77.66
CA PRO A 76 -12.04 -13.08 -77.68
C PRO A 76 -12.71 -14.03 -76.66
N VAL A 77 -13.04 -15.26 -77.06
CA VAL A 77 -13.70 -16.27 -76.19
C VAL A 77 -12.85 -16.70 -74.98
N VAL A 78 -11.55 -16.39 -74.98
CA VAL A 78 -10.67 -16.57 -73.82
C VAL A 78 -11.01 -15.64 -72.64
N HIS A 79 -11.79 -14.58 -72.87
CA HIS A 79 -12.27 -13.68 -71.82
C HIS A 79 -13.73 -14.00 -71.46
N GLU A 80 -14.00 -14.31 -70.19
CA GLU A 80 -15.35 -14.67 -69.75
C GLU A 80 -16.24 -13.42 -69.65
N PHE A 81 -17.38 -13.42 -70.35
CA PHE A 81 -18.26 -12.27 -70.39
C PHE A 81 -18.88 -11.94 -69.02
N ARG A 82 -18.90 -10.64 -68.70
CA ARG A 82 -19.61 -10.07 -67.54
C ARG A 82 -20.36 -8.81 -67.96
N PRO A 83 -21.64 -8.65 -67.62
CA PRO A 83 -22.41 -7.45 -67.97
C PRO A 83 -21.89 -6.22 -67.19
N ALA A 84 -21.84 -5.08 -67.87
CA ALA A 84 -21.49 -3.79 -67.29
C ALA A 84 -22.46 -3.36 -66.17
N LEU A 85 -21.95 -2.71 -65.12
CA LEU A 85 -22.76 -2.22 -63.99
C LEU A 85 -23.47 -0.90 -64.35
N ARG A 86 -24.48 -0.98 -65.22
CA ARG A 86 -25.29 0.19 -65.63
C ARG A 86 -26.31 0.59 -64.56
N THR A 87 -26.88 -0.38 -63.84
CA THR A 87 -27.81 -0.13 -62.74
C THR A 87 -27.03 0.16 -61.46
N ALA A 88 -27.12 1.39 -60.95
CA ALA A 88 -26.54 1.74 -59.66
C ALA A 88 -27.24 0.97 -58.52
N LYS A 89 -26.47 0.53 -57.52
CA LYS A 89 -27.06 -0.06 -56.29
C LYS A 89 -27.82 1.04 -55.53
N PRO A 90 -29.05 0.79 -55.05
CA PRO A 90 -29.76 1.72 -54.17
C PRO A 90 -28.92 2.08 -52.94
N ARG A 91 -29.06 3.31 -52.44
CA ARG A 91 -28.38 3.79 -51.24
C ARG A 91 -29.33 4.48 -50.28
N VAL A 92 -29.12 4.29 -48.98
CA VAL A 92 -29.71 5.09 -47.92
C VAL A 92 -28.76 6.26 -47.62
N HIS A 93 -29.23 7.49 -47.78
CA HIS A 93 -28.41 8.70 -47.64
C HIS A 93 -28.34 9.25 -46.20
N GLY A 94 -29.07 8.66 -45.26
CA GLY A 94 -29.17 9.14 -43.89
C GLY A 94 -29.52 8.01 -42.92
N LEU A 95 -29.91 8.40 -41.71
CA LEU A 95 -30.34 7.47 -40.66
C LEU A 95 -31.85 7.18 -40.80
N LEU A 96 -32.26 5.96 -40.47
CA LEU A 96 -33.67 5.58 -40.32
C LEU A 96 -33.90 5.12 -38.87
N SER A 97 -35.09 5.34 -38.30
CA SER A 97 -35.46 4.67 -37.06
C SER A 97 -36.24 3.37 -37.31
N GLY A 98 -36.25 2.52 -36.29
CA GLY A 98 -37.02 1.29 -36.26
C GLY A 98 -37.20 0.79 -34.82
N VAL A 99 -38.04 -0.21 -34.65
CA VAL A 99 -38.36 -0.80 -33.34
C VAL A 99 -37.67 -2.15 -33.20
N VAL A 100 -37.08 -2.41 -32.05
CA VAL A 100 -36.49 -3.71 -31.71
C VAL A 100 -37.61 -4.73 -31.49
N VAL A 101 -37.48 -5.91 -32.10
CA VAL A 101 -38.49 -6.97 -32.06
C VAL A 101 -37.89 -8.30 -31.62
N ALA A 102 -38.67 -9.09 -30.90
CA ALA A 102 -38.39 -10.49 -30.57
C ALA A 102 -39.55 -11.38 -31.06
N PRO A 103 -39.33 -12.69 -31.30
CA PRO A 103 -40.41 -13.63 -31.63
C PRO A 103 -41.43 -13.76 -30.49
N ASP A 104 -40.90 -13.98 -29.28
CA ASP A 104 -41.66 -14.17 -28.04
C ASP A 104 -41.22 -13.14 -27.00
N GLU A 105 -42.15 -12.73 -26.14
CA GLU A 105 -41.92 -11.79 -25.03
C GLU A 105 -40.92 -12.33 -23.98
N ASN A 106 -40.72 -13.66 -23.95
CA ASN A 106 -39.80 -14.35 -23.04
C ASN A 106 -38.37 -14.52 -23.59
N GLU A 107 -38.11 -14.22 -24.88
CA GLU A 107 -36.76 -14.22 -25.42
C GLU A 107 -36.12 -12.83 -25.24
N GLY A 108 -34.87 -12.78 -24.76
CA GLY A 108 -34.14 -11.52 -24.51
C GLY A 108 -33.88 -10.62 -25.73
N GLY A 109 -34.34 -11.01 -26.93
CA GLY A 109 -34.30 -10.18 -28.14
C GLY A 109 -32.94 -10.05 -28.83
N PHE A 110 -31.93 -10.81 -28.40
CA PHE A 110 -30.57 -10.75 -28.94
C PHE A 110 -29.92 -12.11 -29.18
N ASP A 111 -28.90 -12.14 -30.04
CA ASP A 111 -28.10 -13.35 -30.32
C ASP A 111 -26.79 -13.44 -29.51
N ALA A 112 -25.98 -14.47 -29.79
CA ALA A 112 -24.67 -14.68 -29.16
C ALA A 112 -23.64 -13.56 -29.42
N LEU A 113 -23.85 -12.73 -30.45
CA LEU A 113 -23.04 -11.54 -30.75
C LEU A 113 -23.69 -10.25 -30.23
N ARG A 114 -24.77 -10.35 -29.44
CA ARG A 114 -25.61 -9.24 -28.94
C ARG A 114 -26.16 -8.36 -30.06
N ARG A 115 -26.41 -8.95 -31.23
CA ARG A 115 -27.18 -8.33 -32.32
C ARG A 115 -28.66 -8.36 -31.97
N VAL A 116 -29.43 -7.43 -32.52
CA VAL A 116 -30.90 -7.34 -32.33
C VAL A 116 -31.62 -7.46 -33.67
N ARG A 117 -32.89 -7.85 -33.65
CA ARG A 117 -33.78 -7.77 -34.83
C ARG A 117 -34.51 -6.42 -34.81
N VAL A 118 -34.56 -5.73 -35.94
CA VAL A 118 -35.15 -4.39 -36.05
C VAL A 118 -36.19 -4.34 -37.17
N LYS A 119 -37.39 -3.90 -36.85
CA LYS A 119 -38.43 -3.52 -37.81
C LYS A 119 -38.28 -2.04 -38.16
N LEU A 120 -37.84 -1.73 -39.37
CA LEU A 120 -37.79 -0.35 -39.87
C LEU A 120 -39.20 0.18 -40.16
N HIS A 121 -39.47 1.45 -39.88
CA HIS A 121 -40.81 2.04 -40.13
C HIS A 121 -41.22 2.10 -41.61
N VAL A 122 -40.26 1.98 -42.54
CA VAL A 122 -40.52 1.90 -43.99
C VAL A 122 -40.99 0.53 -44.45
N ASP A 123 -40.85 -0.51 -43.61
CA ASP A 123 -41.28 -1.87 -43.95
C ASP A 123 -42.79 -2.04 -43.78
N ARG A 124 -43.46 -2.22 -44.93
CA ARG A 124 -44.90 -2.47 -45.04
C ARG A 124 -45.24 -3.95 -45.27
N HIS A 125 -44.24 -4.81 -45.40
CA HIS A 125 -44.39 -6.24 -45.71
C HIS A 125 -43.98 -7.16 -44.55
N ALA A 126 -43.95 -6.60 -43.34
CA ALA A 126 -43.79 -7.30 -42.08
C ALA A 126 -44.78 -8.48 -41.93
N SER A 127 -44.29 -9.71 -42.09
CA SER A 127 -45.01 -10.89 -41.63
C SER A 127 -44.89 -11.03 -40.10
N GLU A 128 -45.92 -11.59 -39.46
CA GLU A 128 -45.95 -11.93 -38.02
C GLU A 128 -45.09 -13.16 -37.69
N THR A 129 -43.98 -13.36 -38.42
CA THR A 129 -43.13 -14.56 -38.31
C THR A 129 -41.73 -14.20 -37.85
N GLU A 130 -41.15 -15.08 -37.02
CA GLU A 130 -39.83 -14.93 -36.39
C GLU A 130 -38.67 -14.67 -37.37
N TYR A 131 -38.83 -15.04 -38.65
CA TYR A 131 -37.82 -14.90 -39.71
C TYR A 131 -37.88 -13.58 -40.49
N ALA A 132 -38.83 -12.68 -40.21
CA ALA A 132 -39.05 -11.47 -41.00
C ALA A 132 -37.89 -10.46 -40.97
N TYR A 133 -37.04 -10.48 -39.93
CA TYR A 133 -36.01 -9.46 -39.69
C TYR A 133 -34.62 -10.07 -39.48
N CYS A 134 -33.60 -9.46 -40.10
CA CYS A 134 -32.21 -9.90 -39.97
C CYS A 134 -31.56 -9.44 -38.65
N TRP A 135 -30.44 -10.08 -38.28
CA TRP A 135 -29.65 -9.72 -37.10
C TRP A 135 -28.75 -8.50 -37.35
N VAL A 136 -29.12 -7.36 -36.80
CA VAL A 136 -28.42 -6.07 -36.92
C VAL A 136 -27.45 -5.88 -35.76
N ARG A 137 -26.19 -5.48 -36.06
CA ARG A 137 -25.19 -5.16 -35.03
C ARG A 137 -25.52 -3.85 -34.32
N VAL A 138 -25.21 -3.77 -33.02
CA VAL A 138 -25.38 -2.57 -32.20
C VAL A 138 -24.02 -1.96 -31.89
N VAL A 139 -23.85 -0.67 -32.17
CA VAL A 139 -22.70 0.12 -31.75
C VAL A 139 -22.69 0.22 -30.22
N GLN A 140 -21.54 -0.05 -29.62
CA GLN A 140 -21.30 0.10 -28.18
C GLN A 140 -20.25 1.19 -27.97
N SER A 141 -20.32 1.93 -26.85
CA SER A 141 -19.40 3.03 -26.55
C SER A 141 -17.92 2.61 -26.47
N LEU A 142 -17.67 1.34 -26.16
CA LEU A 142 -16.36 0.71 -26.19
C LEU A 142 -16.54 -0.79 -26.45
N ALA A 143 -15.86 -1.37 -27.43
CA ALA A 143 -15.92 -2.80 -27.73
C ALA A 143 -14.52 -3.36 -28.04
N GLY A 144 -14.04 -4.28 -27.21
CA GLY A 144 -12.77 -4.98 -27.36
C GLY A 144 -12.91 -6.49 -27.14
N ASN A 145 -11.81 -7.22 -27.33
CA ASN A 145 -11.82 -8.68 -27.16
C ASN A 145 -11.92 -9.05 -25.66
N GLY A 146 -13.13 -9.32 -25.19
CA GLY A 146 -13.41 -9.67 -23.79
C GLY A 146 -13.56 -8.49 -22.83
N TYR A 147 -13.65 -7.25 -23.33
CA TYR A 147 -13.85 -6.04 -22.50
C TYR A 147 -14.63 -4.96 -23.27
N GLY A 148 -15.26 -4.04 -22.55
CA GLY A 148 -15.99 -2.91 -23.13
C GLY A 148 -17.30 -2.61 -22.42
N ALA A 149 -18.09 -1.70 -22.99
CA ALA A 149 -19.48 -1.47 -22.62
C ALA A 149 -20.39 -2.47 -23.34
N GLN A 150 -21.44 -2.93 -22.67
CA GLN A 150 -22.45 -3.83 -23.25
C GLN A 150 -23.84 -3.44 -22.75
N VAL A 151 -24.51 -2.57 -23.51
CA VAL A 151 -25.92 -2.19 -23.31
C VAL A 151 -26.66 -2.56 -24.58
N VAL A 152 -27.58 -3.52 -24.47
CA VAL A 152 -28.32 -4.08 -25.61
C VAL A 152 -29.75 -3.55 -25.59
N PRO A 153 -30.24 -2.95 -26.68
CA PRO A 153 -31.63 -2.53 -26.79
C PRO A 153 -32.59 -3.70 -26.59
N ARG A 154 -33.60 -3.54 -25.73
CA ARG A 154 -34.65 -4.53 -25.47
C ARG A 154 -35.78 -4.43 -26.51
N PRO A 155 -36.60 -5.48 -26.71
CA PRO A 155 -37.82 -5.40 -27.51
C PRO A 155 -38.71 -4.20 -27.12
N GLY A 156 -39.32 -3.56 -28.11
CA GLY A 156 -40.12 -2.34 -27.93
C GLY A 156 -39.34 -1.02 -27.86
N MET A 157 -38.01 -1.05 -27.71
CA MET A 157 -37.19 0.16 -27.77
C MET A 157 -37.07 0.68 -29.22
N GLU A 158 -37.09 2.01 -29.40
CA GLU A 158 -36.79 2.65 -30.68
C GLU A 158 -35.28 2.85 -30.84
N VAL A 159 -34.77 2.43 -32.01
CA VAL A 159 -33.36 2.46 -32.36
C VAL A 159 -33.12 3.24 -33.64
N VAL A 160 -31.98 3.92 -33.70
CA VAL A 160 -31.51 4.65 -34.89
C VAL A 160 -30.54 3.75 -35.65
N VAL A 161 -30.81 3.53 -36.94
CA VAL A 161 -30.10 2.62 -37.84
C VAL A 161 -29.36 3.42 -38.91
N SER A 162 -28.07 3.12 -39.06
CA SER A 162 -27.22 3.56 -40.16
C SER A 162 -26.91 2.39 -41.10
N PHE A 163 -26.35 2.69 -42.26
CA PHE A 163 -26.08 1.73 -43.33
C PHE A 163 -24.63 1.93 -43.82
N ILE A 164 -23.81 0.88 -43.74
CA ILE A 164 -22.38 0.97 -44.09
C ILE A 164 -22.26 1.29 -45.59
N ASP A 165 -21.47 2.31 -45.95
CA ASP A 165 -21.41 2.91 -47.30
C ASP A 165 -22.76 3.36 -47.89
N GLY A 166 -23.79 3.49 -47.05
CA GLY A 166 -25.18 3.71 -47.45
C GLY A 166 -25.85 2.46 -48.04
N ASP A 167 -25.26 1.28 -47.92
CA ASP A 167 -25.80 0.03 -48.47
C ASP A 167 -26.99 -0.49 -47.62
N PRO A 168 -28.22 -0.56 -48.18
CA PRO A 168 -29.40 -1.06 -47.47
C PRO A 168 -29.23 -2.47 -46.88
N ASP A 169 -28.36 -3.31 -47.47
CA ASP A 169 -28.11 -4.67 -47.03
C ASP A 169 -27.12 -4.76 -45.85
N CYS A 170 -26.51 -3.62 -45.45
CA CYS A 170 -25.50 -3.54 -44.38
C CYS A 170 -25.93 -2.61 -43.21
N PRO A 171 -27.07 -2.86 -42.54
CA PRO A 171 -27.54 -2.05 -41.42
C PRO A 171 -26.67 -2.21 -40.16
N VAL A 172 -26.64 -1.16 -39.35
CA VAL A 172 -26.05 -1.13 -38.00
C VAL A 172 -26.84 -0.17 -37.11
N VAL A 173 -27.22 -0.59 -35.90
CA VAL A 173 -27.84 0.28 -34.90
C VAL A 173 -26.77 1.17 -34.28
N CYS A 174 -26.98 2.48 -34.32
CA CYS A 174 -26.06 3.50 -33.80
C CYS A 174 -26.44 4.05 -32.42
N GLY A 175 -27.68 3.84 -31.97
CA GLY A 175 -28.16 4.28 -30.66
C GLY A 175 -29.66 4.06 -30.47
N CYS A 176 -30.17 4.45 -29.31
CA CYS A 176 -31.59 4.43 -28.97
C CYS A 176 -32.12 5.85 -28.79
N VAL A 177 -33.44 6.04 -28.93
CA VAL A 177 -34.12 7.30 -28.63
C VAL A 177 -35.33 7.06 -27.74
N TYR A 178 -35.60 8.02 -26.85
CA TYR A 178 -36.88 8.11 -26.14
C TYR A 178 -37.95 8.70 -27.08
N ASN A 179 -39.20 8.33 -26.86
CA ASN A 179 -40.34 8.74 -27.67
C ASN A 179 -41.62 8.85 -26.81
N GLY A 180 -42.78 9.09 -27.42
CA GLY A 180 -44.05 9.26 -26.69
C GLY A 180 -44.59 8.02 -25.96
N VAL A 181 -43.93 6.86 -26.07
CA VAL A 181 -44.24 5.62 -25.33
C VAL A 181 -43.10 5.28 -24.38
N ASN A 182 -41.87 5.24 -24.89
CA ASN A 182 -40.65 5.09 -24.11
C ASN A 182 -40.21 6.47 -23.63
N LEU A 183 -40.75 6.94 -22.49
CA LEU A 183 -40.38 8.23 -21.91
C LEU A 183 -39.00 8.17 -21.20
N PRO A 184 -38.26 9.29 -21.11
CA PRO A 184 -37.15 9.42 -20.17
C PRO A 184 -37.64 9.15 -18.73
N HIS A 185 -36.80 8.54 -17.89
CA HIS A 185 -37.21 8.23 -16.52
C HIS A 185 -37.23 9.50 -15.64
N ASP A 186 -38.31 9.62 -14.86
CA ASP A 186 -38.56 10.66 -13.84
C ASP A 186 -38.95 12.07 -14.37
N GLU A 187 -40.26 12.35 -14.41
CA GLU A 187 -40.80 13.68 -14.73
C GLU A 187 -40.44 14.77 -13.70
N SER A 188 -40.06 14.38 -12.47
CA SER A 188 -39.64 15.32 -11.42
C SER A 188 -38.16 15.70 -11.51
N GLN A 189 -37.37 15.00 -12.34
CA GLN A 189 -35.93 15.20 -12.52
C GLN A 189 -35.53 15.56 -13.96
N LEU A 190 -36.42 16.22 -14.71
CA LEU A 190 -36.09 16.95 -15.95
C LEU A 190 -35.25 18.23 -15.70
N SER A 191 -34.49 18.25 -14.60
CA SER A 191 -33.52 19.29 -14.30
C SER A 191 -32.22 19.01 -15.05
N TYR A 192 -31.64 20.04 -15.64
CA TYR A 192 -30.47 19.94 -16.54
C TYR A 192 -29.16 19.58 -15.80
N ASP A 193 -29.20 19.49 -14.48
CA ASP A 193 -28.11 19.14 -13.57
C ASP A 193 -28.10 17.65 -13.18
N VAL A 194 -29.01 16.82 -13.70
CA VAL A 194 -29.05 15.38 -13.43
C VAL A 194 -28.56 14.55 -14.63
N SER A 195 -27.56 13.71 -14.38
CA SER A 195 -27.08 12.67 -15.31
C SER A 195 -27.24 11.28 -14.68
N SER A 196 -27.76 10.31 -15.42
CA SER A 196 -28.01 8.97 -14.86
C SER A 196 -27.89 7.83 -15.87
N PHE A 197 -27.52 6.67 -15.36
CA PHE A 197 -27.59 5.38 -16.03
C PHE A 197 -28.48 4.45 -15.20
N ARG A 198 -29.67 4.14 -15.72
CA ARG A 198 -30.71 3.38 -15.02
C ARG A 198 -31.12 2.15 -15.85
N THR A 199 -31.24 1.01 -15.20
CA THR A 199 -31.69 -0.26 -15.81
C THR A 199 -32.93 -0.77 -15.10
N ALA A 200 -33.94 -1.23 -15.84
CA ALA A 200 -35.11 -1.92 -15.25
C ALA A 200 -34.82 -3.42 -15.05
N SER A 201 -35.37 -4.00 -13.99
CA SER A 201 -35.48 -5.47 -13.83
C SER A 201 -36.30 -6.09 -14.97
N GLU A 202 -36.14 -7.39 -15.21
CA GLU A 202 -36.87 -8.11 -16.28
C GLU A 202 -38.37 -8.29 -15.94
N ASP A 203 -38.71 -8.39 -14.66
CA ASP A 203 -40.08 -8.45 -14.14
C ASP A 203 -40.77 -7.07 -14.05
N GLY A 204 -40.08 -6.00 -14.45
CA GLY A 204 -40.55 -4.61 -14.34
C GLY A 204 -40.56 -4.04 -12.91
N ASN A 205 -40.35 -4.85 -11.87
CA ASN A 205 -40.55 -4.49 -10.46
C ASN A 205 -39.25 -4.11 -9.75
N GLY A 206 -38.43 -3.28 -10.40
CA GLY A 206 -37.21 -2.76 -9.79
C GLY A 206 -36.26 -2.09 -10.77
N PHE A 207 -35.24 -1.43 -10.23
CA PHE A 207 -34.20 -0.78 -11.02
C PHE A 207 -32.84 -0.78 -10.33
N THR A 208 -31.78 -0.80 -11.11
CA THR A 208 -30.41 -0.48 -10.67
C THR A 208 -30.01 0.84 -11.31
N GLU A 209 -29.35 1.71 -10.56
CA GLU A 209 -29.07 3.08 -10.99
C GLU A 209 -27.73 3.61 -10.49
N LEU A 210 -27.05 4.33 -11.38
CA LEU A 210 -25.96 5.26 -11.06
C LEU A 210 -26.42 6.65 -11.49
N ARG A 211 -26.56 7.59 -10.55
CA ARG A 211 -27.01 8.96 -10.80
C ARG A 211 -26.02 9.96 -10.21
N ILE A 212 -25.74 11.01 -10.96
CA ILE A 212 -24.99 12.19 -10.55
C ILE A 212 -25.95 13.36 -10.68
N ALA A 213 -26.15 14.11 -9.60
CA ALA A 213 -26.90 15.36 -9.60
C ALA A 213 -25.96 16.48 -9.15
N GLU A 214 -25.93 17.59 -9.90
CA GLU A 214 -25.08 18.76 -9.62
C GLU A 214 -25.86 20.07 -9.31
N PRO A 215 -27.00 20.07 -8.57
CA PRO A 215 -27.59 21.32 -8.09
C PRO A 215 -26.64 22.00 -7.09
N PRO A 216 -26.36 23.31 -7.22
CA PRO A 216 -25.40 24.01 -6.37
C PRO A 216 -25.67 23.85 -4.86
N GLY A 217 -24.69 23.31 -4.13
CA GLY A 217 -24.76 23.05 -2.68
C GLY A 217 -25.65 21.87 -2.28
N ARG A 218 -26.10 21.06 -3.24
CA ARG A 218 -26.92 19.85 -3.06
C ARG A 218 -26.44 18.69 -3.97
N GLU A 219 -25.18 18.72 -4.35
CA GLU A 219 -24.54 17.77 -5.25
C GLU A 219 -24.60 16.34 -4.66
N GLN A 220 -24.90 15.35 -5.50
CA GLN A 220 -25.11 13.97 -5.05
C GLN A 220 -24.59 12.93 -6.07
N LEU A 221 -23.83 11.97 -5.58
CA LEU A 221 -23.63 10.67 -6.23
C LEU A 221 -24.57 9.64 -5.59
N PHE A 222 -25.46 9.05 -6.36
CA PHE A 222 -26.41 8.04 -5.92
C PHE A 222 -26.15 6.71 -6.63
N VAL A 223 -25.99 5.65 -5.85
CA VAL A 223 -25.76 4.28 -6.33
C VAL A 223 -26.83 3.38 -5.71
N HIS A 224 -27.73 2.86 -6.55
CA HIS A 224 -28.81 1.97 -6.13
C HIS A 224 -28.65 0.59 -6.76
N ALA A 225 -28.53 -0.44 -5.94
CA ALA A 225 -28.55 -1.83 -6.36
C ALA A 225 -29.85 -2.50 -5.89
N GLN A 226 -30.69 -2.96 -6.82
CA GLN A 226 -32.00 -3.56 -6.53
C GLN A 226 -31.97 -4.77 -5.57
N ARG A 227 -30.81 -5.42 -5.38
CA ARG A 227 -30.71 -6.66 -4.59
C ARG A 227 -29.37 -6.89 -3.93
N ARG A 228 -28.28 -6.99 -4.70
CA ARG A 228 -26.93 -7.26 -4.19
C ARG A 228 -25.93 -6.34 -4.86
N MET A 229 -25.16 -5.63 -4.04
CA MET A 229 -23.97 -4.89 -4.47
C MET A 229 -22.73 -5.70 -4.11
N ASP A 230 -21.81 -5.88 -5.06
CA ASP A 230 -20.52 -6.55 -4.87
C ASP A 230 -19.38 -5.57 -5.21
N LEU A 231 -18.68 -5.05 -4.21
CA LEU A 231 -17.45 -4.27 -4.42
C LEU A 231 -16.23 -5.18 -4.29
N ARG A 232 -15.41 -5.28 -5.35
CA ARG A 232 -14.20 -6.14 -5.37
C ARG A 232 -12.97 -5.34 -5.79
N VAL A 233 -12.12 -5.03 -4.83
CA VAL A 233 -10.86 -4.31 -5.05
C VAL A 233 -9.68 -5.29 -4.89
N ARG A 234 -8.83 -5.41 -5.92
CA ARG A 234 -7.63 -6.28 -5.88
C ARG A 234 -6.39 -5.62 -5.27
N GLY A 235 -6.37 -4.28 -5.22
CA GLY A 235 -5.36 -3.48 -4.53
C GLY A 235 -5.93 -2.92 -3.23
N SER A 236 -5.76 -1.61 -3.01
CA SER A 236 -6.32 -0.90 -1.86
C SER A 236 -7.60 -0.14 -2.22
N LEU A 237 -8.59 -0.17 -1.32
CA LEU A 237 -9.72 0.76 -1.32
C LEU A 237 -9.36 1.93 -0.39
N TYR A 238 -9.58 3.16 -0.86
CA TYR A 238 -9.48 4.37 -0.06
C TYR A 238 -10.83 5.10 -0.12
N GLU A 239 -11.34 5.45 1.06
CA GLU A 239 -12.55 6.26 1.24
C GLU A 239 -12.17 7.49 2.07
N THR A 240 -12.74 8.64 1.76
CA THR A 240 -12.54 9.87 2.54
C THR A 240 -13.84 10.65 2.52
N VAL A 241 -14.39 10.90 3.71
CA VAL A 241 -15.66 11.58 3.90
C VAL A 241 -15.37 12.83 4.74
N CYS A 242 -15.55 14.01 4.15
CA CYS A 242 -15.29 15.29 4.83
C CYS A 242 -16.48 15.74 5.71
N GLY A 243 -17.66 15.17 5.48
CA GLY A 243 -18.85 15.32 6.33
C GLY A 243 -19.12 14.04 7.13
N ASN A 244 -20.39 13.69 7.28
CA ASN A 244 -20.80 12.50 8.04
C ASN A 244 -20.81 11.24 7.14
N ARG A 245 -20.41 10.09 7.71
CA ARG A 245 -20.61 8.75 7.13
C ARG A 245 -21.64 8.01 7.97
N GLU A 246 -22.78 7.67 7.36
CA GLU A 246 -23.85 6.89 7.98
C GLU A 246 -23.93 5.51 7.31
N GLU A 247 -24.02 4.45 8.10
CA GLU A 247 -24.07 3.07 7.62
C GLU A 247 -25.16 2.31 8.37
N VAL A 248 -26.25 1.98 7.66
CA VAL A 248 -27.42 1.29 8.21
C VAL A 248 -27.52 -0.11 7.61
N ILE A 249 -27.53 -1.13 8.48
CA ILE A 249 -27.57 -2.54 8.09
C ILE A 249 -28.84 -3.16 8.69
N GLY A 250 -29.63 -3.84 7.85
CA GLY A 250 -30.80 -4.61 8.31
C GLY A 250 -32.09 -3.82 8.56
N GLY A 251 -32.23 -2.61 7.99
CA GLY A 251 -33.33 -1.64 8.21
C GLY A 251 -34.72 -2.23 8.55
N ASP A 252 -35.52 -2.57 7.55
CA ASP A 252 -36.89 -3.09 7.77
C ASP A 252 -36.92 -4.60 8.09
N THR A 253 -35.88 -5.33 7.68
CA THR A 253 -35.71 -6.76 7.89
C THR A 253 -34.29 -7.01 8.36
N GLY A 254 -34.15 -7.48 9.61
CA GLY A 254 -32.87 -7.58 10.32
C GLY A 254 -31.75 -8.21 9.49
N GLY A 255 -30.53 -7.68 9.67
CA GLY A 255 -29.37 -8.07 8.88
C GLY A 255 -28.07 -8.02 9.69
N ASP A 256 -27.08 -8.79 9.23
CA ASP A 256 -25.84 -9.02 9.97
C ASP A 256 -24.68 -8.18 9.42
N HIS A 257 -23.95 -7.49 10.30
CA HIS A 257 -22.66 -6.88 9.96
C HIS A 257 -21.53 -7.89 10.21
N ASN A 258 -21.07 -8.57 9.15
CA ASN A 258 -19.98 -9.54 9.22
C ASN A 258 -18.67 -8.99 8.65
N VAL A 259 -17.67 -8.76 9.52
CA VAL A 259 -16.33 -8.28 9.14
C VAL A 259 -15.31 -9.40 9.29
N LEU A 260 -14.75 -9.89 8.17
CA LEU A 260 -13.69 -10.90 8.16
C LEU A 260 -12.35 -10.27 7.72
N VAL A 261 -11.35 -10.31 8.60
CA VAL A 261 -10.01 -9.77 8.33
C VAL A 261 -8.96 -10.86 8.46
N HIS A 262 -8.20 -11.11 7.39
CA HIS A 262 -7.19 -12.18 7.36
C HIS A 262 -5.87 -11.84 8.08
N ASN A 263 -5.53 -10.56 8.21
CA ASN A 263 -4.29 -10.08 8.81
C ASN A 263 -4.59 -9.18 10.02
N ASN A 264 -4.63 -7.86 9.83
CA ASN A 264 -4.75 -6.88 10.90
C ASN A 264 -5.97 -5.99 10.69
N TYR A 265 -6.74 -5.76 11.75
CA TYR A 265 -7.79 -4.74 11.81
C TYR A 265 -7.31 -3.62 12.72
N ASN A 266 -7.14 -2.41 12.16
CA ASN A 266 -6.67 -1.24 12.89
C ASN A 266 -7.78 -0.18 12.86
N HIS A 267 -8.43 0.07 13.99
CA HIS A 267 -9.40 1.15 14.15
C HIS A 267 -8.82 2.21 15.08
N LYS A 268 -8.67 3.45 14.58
CA LYS A 268 -8.13 4.58 15.33
C LYS A 268 -9.12 5.73 15.26
N VAL A 269 -9.61 6.15 16.41
CA VAL A 269 -10.48 7.33 16.57
C VAL A 269 -9.64 8.43 17.23
N HIS A 270 -9.79 9.67 16.76
CA HIS A 270 -9.05 10.83 17.28
C HIS A 270 -9.83 11.64 18.33
N GLY A 271 -11.16 11.58 18.31
CA GLY A 271 -12.04 12.07 19.37
C GLY A 271 -12.74 10.89 20.08
N ASP A 272 -13.95 11.14 20.56
CA ASP A 272 -14.71 10.15 21.33
C ASP A 272 -15.16 8.95 20.48
N CYS A 273 -15.15 7.77 21.10
CA CYS A 273 -15.72 6.54 20.56
C CYS A 273 -16.82 6.04 21.50
N TYR A 274 -18.09 6.21 21.11
CA TYR A 274 -19.24 5.66 21.83
C TYR A 274 -19.70 4.36 21.20
N THR A 275 -20.09 3.37 22.01
CA THR A 275 -20.61 2.09 21.54
C THR A 275 -21.68 1.60 22.51
N GLU A 276 -22.92 1.56 22.04
CA GLU A 276 -24.06 1.03 22.78
C GLU A 276 -24.46 -0.33 22.23
N ILE A 277 -24.71 -1.29 23.12
CA ILE A 277 -25.12 -2.65 22.78
C ILE A 277 -26.37 -2.92 23.61
N GLY A 278 -27.54 -2.94 22.94
CA GLY A 278 -28.83 -3.13 23.62
C GLY A 278 -29.12 -4.55 24.12
N MET A 279 -28.24 -5.51 23.78
CA MET A 279 -28.32 -6.93 24.15
C MET A 279 -26.93 -7.39 24.65
N ASP A 280 -26.46 -8.58 24.27
CA ASP A 280 -25.19 -9.13 24.74
C ASP A 280 -23.99 -8.68 23.91
N LYS A 281 -22.82 -8.51 24.55
CA LYS A 281 -21.50 -8.47 23.90
C LYS A 281 -20.72 -9.75 24.20
N TYR A 282 -20.33 -10.48 23.16
CA TYR A 282 -19.42 -11.62 23.27
C TYR A 282 -18.07 -11.29 22.64
N GLU A 283 -16.99 -11.54 23.36
CA GLU A 283 -15.61 -11.33 22.88
C GLU A 283 -14.77 -12.56 23.23
N THR A 284 -14.01 -13.09 22.26
CA THR A 284 -13.20 -14.30 22.44
C THR A 284 -11.88 -14.14 21.70
N VAL A 285 -10.77 -14.19 22.44
CA VAL A 285 -9.42 -14.04 21.91
C VAL A 285 -8.67 -15.35 22.09
N TYR A 286 -8.35 -16.03 20.99
CA TYR A 286 -7.59 -17.28 21.00
C TYR A 286 -6.09 -17.09 21.26
N GLY A 287 -5.57 -15.87 21.09
CA GLY A 287 -4.20 -15.48 21.38
C GLY A 287 -4.08 -14.63 22.64
N LEU A 288 -3.05 -13.79 22.70
CA LEU A 288 -2.91 -12.79 23.76
C LEU A 288 -3.90 -11.64 23.53
N GLY A 289 -4.89 -11.50 24.40
CA GLY A 289 -5.62 -10.23 24.57
C GLY A 289 -4.81 -9.29 25.47
N ARG A 290 -4.56 -8.06 25.02
CA ARG A 290 -3.97 -6.99 25.84
C ARG A 290 -4.82 -5.75 25.71
N GLN A 291 -5.20 -5.18 26.86
CA GLN A 291 -5.89 -3.90 26.97
C GLN A 291 -5.07 -3.01 27.89
N SER A 292 -4.91 -1.74 27.53
CA SER A 292 -4.14 -0.74 28.28
C SER A 292 -4.86 0.58 28.24
N TYR A 293 -4.95 1.22 29.40
CA TYR A 293 -5.55 2.53 29.60
C TYR A 293 -4.46 3.44 30.17
N GLU A 294 -4.35 4.68 29.67
CA GLU A 294 -3.27 5.61 30.07
C GLU A 294 -3.66 6.55 31.20
N SER A 295 -4.96 6.69 31.40
CA SER A 295 -5.59 7.48 32.44
C SER A 295 -6.65 6.58 33.09
N ASP A 296 -7.75 7.16 33.55
CA ASP A 296 -8.71 6.45 34.39
C ASP A 296 -9.50 5.36 33.64
N LEU A 297 -9.59 4.18 34.26
CA LEU A 297 -10.58 3.16 33.92
C LEU A 297 -11.68 3.13 34.98
N TYR A 298 -12.87 3.58 34.60
CA TYR A 298 -14.08 3.44 35.41
C TYR A 298 -14.91 2.24 34.95
N THR A 299 -15.03 1.21 35.79
CA THR A 299 -15.86 0.03 35.51
C THR A 299 -16.97 -0.08 36.56
N ASN A 300 -18.22 0.18 36.14
CA ASN A 300 -19.40 0.04 36.99
C ASN A 300 -20.23 -1.16 36.55
N VAL A 301 -20.32 -2.18 37.40
CA VAL A 301 -21.11 -3.40 37.14
C VAL A 301 -22.24 -3.48 38.15
N VAL A 302 -23.49 -3.30 37.68
CA VAL A 302 -24.70 -3.41 38.51
C VAL A 302 -25.00 -4.88 38.89
N GLY A 303 -24.62 -5.81 38.01
CA GLY A 303 -24.76 -7.25 38.21
C GLY A 303 -23.53 -7.89 38.84
N HIS A 304 -23.16 -9.07 38.35
CA HIS A 304 -22.01 -9.83 38.84
C HIS A 304 -20.76 -9.60 37.98
N HIS A 305 -19.63 -9.26 38.60
CA HIS A 305 -18.32 -9.22 37.94
C HIS A 305 -17.51 -10.45 38.36
N SER A 306 -17.11 -11.29 37.40
CA SER A 306 -16.31 -12.49 37.65
C SER A 306 -15.00 -12.43 36.89
N LEU A 307 -13.90 -12.74 37.57
CA LEU A 307 -12.57 -12.90 36.98
C LEU A 307 -12.07 -14.31 37.34
N THR A 308 -11.83 -15.14 36.33
CA THR A 308 -11.35 -16.51 36.49
C THR A 308 -10.18 -16.74 35.55
N ALA A 309 -8.98 -16.96 36.10
CA ALA A 309 -7.76 -17.26 35.38
C ALA A 309 -6.85 -18.16 36.21
N SER A 310 -5.87 -18.81 35.58
CA SER A 310 -4.85 -19.59 36.28
C SER A 310 -3.91 -18.73 37.14
N ARG A 311 -3.75 -17.44 36.80
CA ARG A 311 -3.00 -16.44 37.56
C ARG A 311 -3.64 -15.07 37.37
N ILE A 312 -3.78 -14.31 38.45
CA ILE A 312 -4.25 -12.92 38.46
C ILE A 312 -3.25 -12.14 39.33
N VAL A 313 -2.76 -11.01 38.84
CA VAL A 313 -1.84 -10.11 39.55
C VAL A 313 -2.45 -8.72 39.55
N TYR A 314 -2.51 -8.09 40.73
CA TYR A 314 -2.88 -6.68 40.89
C TYR A 314 -1.70 -5.92 41.46
N GLU A 315 -1.22 -4.92 40.74
CA GLU A 315 -0.09 -4.07 41.13
C GLU A 315 -0.55 -2.61 41.11
N SER A 316 -0.19 -1.84 42.14
CA SER A 316 -0.50 -0.42 42.27
C SER A 316 0.65 0.27 42.99
N SER A 317 1.11 1.39 42.47
CA SER A 317 2.24 2.16 43.01
C SER A 317 1.88 2.98 44.25
N GLU A 318 0.60 3.31 44.44
CA GLU A 318 0.14 4.17 45.53
C GLU A 318 -0.83 3.46 46.49
N LEU A 319 -1.96 2.98 45.95
CA LEU A 319 -3.05 2.40 46.74
C LEU A 319 -3.76 1.29 45.99
N LEU A 320 -3.90 0.13 46.65
CA LEU A 320 -4.87 -0.90 46.29
C LEU A 320 -5.90 -0.99 47.43
N SER A 321 -7.09 -0.45 47.21
CA SER A 321 -8.17 -0.42 48.20
C SER A 321 -9.30 -1.35 47.79
N GLN A 322 -9.69 -2.26 48.69
CA GLN A 322 -10.85 -3.14 48.51
C GLN A 322 -11.88 -2.87 49.63
N LYS A 323 -13.09 -2.47 49.24
CA LYS A 323 -14.21 -2.24 50.15
C LYS A 323 -15.40 -3.10 49.72
N ALA A 324 -15.72 -4.11 50.51
CA ALA A 324 -16.85 -5.02 50.29
C ALA A 324 -17.55 -5.33 51.61
N GLY A 325 -18.79 -5.81 51.54
CA GLY A 325 -19.53 -6.27 52.74
C GLY A 325 -18.94 -7.53 53.37
N THR A 326 -18.27 -8.36 52.56
CA THR A 326 -17.49 -9.53 53.00
C THR A 326 -16.32 -9.70 52.04
N ILE A 327 -15.12 -9.93 52.57
CA ILE A 327 -13.94 -10.39 51.82
C ILE A 327 -13.61 -11.80 52.32
N ARG A 328 -13.42 -12.75 51.39
CA ARG A 328 -13.02 -14.13 51.71
C ARG A 328 -11.83 -14.51 50.82
N LEU A 329 -10.72 -14.83 51.45
CA LEU A 329 -9.52 -15.34 50.79
C LEU A 329 -9.40 -16.83 51.12
N THR A 330 -9.29 -17.66 50.08
CA THR A 330 -9.12 -19.11 50.20
C THR A 330 -8.00 -19.53 49.27
N SER A 331 -7.01 -20.24 49.80
CA SER A 331 -5.89 -20.82 49.05
C SER A 331 -5.74 -22.30 49.41
N SER A 332 -5.34 -23.12 48.44
CA SER A 332 -5.01 -24.53 48.66
C SER A 332 -3.56 -24.75 49.11
N SER A 333 -2.71 -23.73 49.03
CA SER A 333 -1.28 -23.81 49.38
C SER A 333 -0.96 -22.87 50.55
N HIS A 334 -0.86 -21.56 50.30
CA HIS A 334 -0.50 -20.55 51.28
C HIS A 334 -1.14 -19.19 50.94
N ILE A 335 -1.08 -18.25 51.89
CA ILE A 335 -1.45 -16.83 51.71
C ILE A 335 -0.36 -16.02 52.44
N ASP A 336 0.44 -15.29 51.68
CA ASP A 336 1.53 -14.48 52.20
C ASP A 336 1.13 -13.01 52.31
N VAL A 337 1.52 -12.36 53.41
CA VAL A 337 1.29 -10.92 53.66
C VAL A 337 2.60 -10.30 54.13
N LYS A 338 3.30 -9.63 53.21
CA LYS A 338 4.59 -8.96 53.43
C LYS A 338 4.39 -7.44 53.28
N ALA A 339 4.87 -6.66 54.24
CA ALA A 339 4.89 -5.20 54.15
C ALA A 339 6.25 -4.67 54.61
N GLY A 340 6.87 -3.78 53.85
CA GLY A 340 8.15 -3.17 54.21
C GLY A 340 8.07 -2.17 55.38
N GLY A 341 6.86 -1.64 55.66
CA GLY A 341 6.60 -0.69 56.75
C GLY A 341 5.82 -1.31 57.90
N LYS A 342 4.50 -1.45 57.74
CA LYS A 342 3.59 -1.90 58.80
C LYS A 342 2.44 -2.72 58.23
N VAL A 343 2.10 -3.84 58.87
CA VAL A 343 0.80 -4.52 58.71
C VAL A 343 -0.11 -4.08 59.85
N VAL A 344 -1.36 -3.72 59.54
CA VAL A 344 -2.39 -3.39 60.53
C VAL A 344 -3.59 -4.31 60.31
N LEU A 345 -4.00 -5.02 61.35
CA LEU A 345 -5.26 -5.73 61.42
C LEU A 345 -6.08 -5.07 62.54
N GLU A 346 -7.28 -4.60 62.20
CA GLU A 346 -8.17 -3.90 63.12
C GLU A 346 -9.58 -4.48 63.00
N SER A 347 -10.26 -4.66 64.13
CA SER A 347 -11.60 -5.25 64.21
C SER A 347 -12.29 -4.74 65.47
N ASN A 348 -13.55 -4.33 65.33
CA ASN A 348 -14.37 -3.86 66.46
C ASN A 348 -14.78 -5.00 67.41
N ASN A 349 -14.73 -6.25 66.95
CA ASN A 349 -15.24 -7.41 67.69
C ASN A 349 -14.14 -8.39 68.10
N ALA A 350 -13.43 -8.96 67.13
CA ALA A 350 -12.36 -9.93 67.37
C ALA A 350 -11.40 -10.05 66.17
N ILE A 351 -10.16 -10.44 66.45
CA ILE A 351 -9.18 -10.93 65.47
C ILE A 351 -8.81 -12.36 65.90
N GLU A 352 -9.04 -13.34 65.03
CA GLU A 352 -8.85 -14.75 65.34
C GLU A 352 -7.91 -15.44 64.34
N ILE A 353 -6.94 -16.19 64.87
CA ILE A 353 -6.00 -17.00 64.11
C ILE A 353 -6.10 -18.43 64.64
N LYS A 354 -6.47 -19.38 63.80
CA LYS A 354 -6.75 -20.77 64.20
C LYS A 354 -6.03 -21.77 63.30
N VAL A 355 -5.40 -22.78 63.92
CA VAL A 355 -4.74 -23.91 63.26
C VAL A 355 -5.14 -25.19 63.97
N GLY A 356 -6.03 -25.97 63.35
CA GLY A 356 -6.63 -27.15 63.99
C GLY A 356 -7.37 -26.80 65.28
N GLU A 357 -6.96 -27.39 66.40
CA GLU A 357 -7.47 -27.09 67.75
C GLU A 357 -6.77 -25.92 68.44
N SER A 358 -5.64 -25.44 67.91
CA SER A 358 -4.88 -24.32 68.50
C SER A 358 -5.37 -22.98 67.95
N PHE A 359 -5.45 -21.95 68.80
CA PHE A 359 -5.87 -20.62 68.37
C PHE A 359 -5.27 -19.48 69.20
N ILE A 360 -5.27 -18.29 68.60
CA ILE A 360 -5.12 -16.99 69.24
C ILE A 360 -6.37 -16.18 68.89
N SER A 361 -7.10 -15.69 69.88
CA SER A 361 -8.28 -14.81 69.70
C SER A 361 -8.07 -13.54 70.53
N ILE A 362 -8.13 -12.40 69.86
CA ILE A 362 -7.97 -11.06 70.46
C ILE A 362 -9.35 -10.40 70.44
N SER A 363 -9.87 -10.04 71.61
CA SER A 363 -11.09 -9.25 71.77
C SER A 363 -10.79 -7.92 72.49
N PRO A 364 -11.74 -6.97 72.55
CA PRO A 364 -11.59 -5.75 73.35
C PRO A 364 -11.35 -5.97 74.85
N THR A 365 -11.55 -7.18 75.37
CA THR A 365 -11.46 -7.50 76.82
C THR A 365 -10.33 -8.47 77.17
N GLN A 366 -9.86 -9.30 76.24
CA GLN A 366 -8.83 -10.31 76.52
C GLN A 366 -8.06 -10.76 75.27
N ILE A 367 -6.87 -11.31 75.49
CA ILE A 367 -6.13 -12.11 74.50
C ILE A 367 -6.14 -13.55 74.98
N ALA A 368 -6.86 -14.42 74.28
CA ALA A 368 -6.94 -15.85 74.56
C ALA A 368 -5.97 -16.62 73.67
N ILE A 369 -5.13 -17.47 74.27
CA ILE A 369 -4.16 -18.32 73.57
C ILE A 369 -4.35 -19.75 74.08
N GLN A 370 -4.67 -20.68 73.19
CA GLN A 370 -4.88 -22.10 73.51
C GLN A 370 -4.12 -22.98 72.52
N ALA A 371 -3.29 -23.89 73.03
CA ALA A 371 -2.62 -24.94 72.27
C ALA A 371 -2.15 -26.07 73.22
N PRO A 372 -1.96 -27.32 72.74
CA PRO A 372 -1.42 -28.42 73.55
C PRO A 372 -0.02 -28.14 74.13
N LYS A 373 0.75 -27.25 73.50
CA LYS A 373 2.06 -26.80 73.99
C LYS A 373 2.34 -25.38 73.53
N ILE A 374 2.35 -24.44 74.46
CA ILE A 374 2.71 -23.04 74.20
C ILE A 374 4.19 -22.84 74.50
N ARG A 375 4.92 -22.17 73.59
CA ARG A 375 6.31 -21.73 73.78
C ARG A 375 6.39 -20.23 73.56
N ILE A 376 6.91 -19.50 74.55
CA ILE A 376 7.13 -18.06 74.50
C ILE A 376 8.65 -17.83 74.61
N ASN A 377 9.21 -16.92 73.81
CA ASN A 377 10.63 -16.55 73.80
C ASN A 377 11.64 -17.70 73.51
N SER A 378 11.22 -18.78 72.84
CA SER A 378 12.03 -20.00 72.70
C SER A 378 12.91 -20.11 71.44
N GLY A 379 13.30 -19.00 70.82
CA GLY A 379 14.36 -18.96 69.77
C GLY A 379 14.11 -19.78 68.49
N GLY A 380 12.86 -19.93 68.05
CA GLY A 380 12.54 -20.60 66.77
C GLY A 380 12.70 -19.67 65.56
N TYR A 381 13.14 -20.22 64.42
CA TYR A 381 13.11 -19.54 63.12
C TYR A 381 11.80 -19.86 62.40
N VAL A 382 11.22 -18.88 61.71
CA VAL A 382 10.00 -19.01 60.90
C VAL A 382 10.35 -18.68 59.46
N GLY A 383 9.69 -19.32 58.48
CA GLY A 383 9.91 -19.03 57.06
C GLY A 383 9.62 -17.56 56.73
N ALA A 384 10.35 -17.01 55.77
CA ALA A 384 10.06 -15.68 55.22
C ALA A 384 8.93 -15.77 54.20
N ALA A 385 8.08 -14.75 54.14
CA ALA A 385 7.10 -14.59 53.06
C ALA A 385 7.82 -14.37 51.72
N GLU A 386 7.28 -14.96 50.66
CA GLU A 386 7.81 -14.83 49.30
C GLU A 386 7.76 -13.36 48.83
N GLU A 387 8.55 -13.05 47.79
CA GLU A 387 8.51 -11.71 47.19
C GLU A 387 7.29 -11.59 46.29
N ALA A 388 6.66 -10.42 46.25
CA ALA A 388 5.54 -10.20 45.36
C ALA A 388 6.00 -10.35 43.90
N GLU A 389 5.31 -11.18 43.11
CA GLU A 389 5.55 -11.24 41.67
C GLU A 389 5.23 -9.87 41.05
N SER A 390 6.26 -9.18 40.56
CA SER A 390 6.06 -8.00 39.72
C SER A 390 5.34 -8.40 38.42
N VAL A 391 4.39 -7.60 37.96
CA VAL A 391 4.00 -7.67 36.54
C VAL A 391 5.25 -7.33 35.73
N PRO A 392 5.66 -8.15 34.74
CA PRO A 392 6.84 -7.85 33.92
C PRO A 392 6.71 -6.45 33.33
N GLY A 393 7.69 -5.58 33.62
CA GLY A 393 7.64 -4.17 33.25
C GLY A 393 7.39 -3.96 31.76
N PHE A 394 6.15 -3.68 31.40
CA PHE A 394 5.76 -3.51 30.02
C PHE A 394 6.09 -2.09 29.56
N TYR A 395 7.13 -1.97 28.74
CA TYR A 395 7.29 -0.82 27.87
C TYR A 395 6.05 -0.71 26.96
N GLN A 396 5.20 0.27 27.25
CA GLN A 396 4.12 0.69 26.39
C GLN A 396 4.71 1.57 25.29
N ARG A 397 4.72 1.08 24.05
CA ARG A 397 4.96 1.94 22.88
C ARG A 397 3.66 2.62 22.50
N TYR A 398 3.56 3.90 22.84
CA TYR A 398 2.51 4.86 22.41
C TYR A 398 1.12 4.59 23.03
N PRO A 399 0.26 5.62 23.16
CA PRO A 399 -0.33 6.40 22.07
C PRO A 399 -0.38 7.95 22.22
N ILE A 400 -0.70 8.59 21.09
CA ILE A 400 -1.61 9.74 20.91
C ILE A 400 -1.76 10.76 22.06
N GLU A 401 -1.17 11.95 21.89
CA GLU A 401 -1.74 13.17 22.47
C GLU A 401 -3.08 13.48 21.78
N ALA A 402 -4.17 13.44 22.54
CA ALA A 402 -5.42 14.12 22.19
C ALA A 402 -5.32 15.57 22.67
N LEU A 403 -5.44 16.53 21.75
CA LEU A 403 -5.67 17.92 22.10
C LEU A 403 -7.18 18.18 22.09
N CYS A 404 -7.76 18.22 23.28
CA CYS A 404 -9.03 18.91 23.51
C CYS A 404 -8.76 20.17 24.33
N ALA A 405 -9.48 21.23 23.98
CA ALA A 405 -9.82 22.41 24.78
C ALA A 405 -10.01 22.11 26.29
N ASP A 406 -9.78 23.02 27.24
CA ASP A 406 -9.49 24.47 27.23
C ASP A 406 -8.86 24.83 28.59
N ASP A 407 -8.12 25.94 28.70
CA ASP A 407 -8.24 26.86 29.84
C ASP A 407 -7.64 28.27 29.59
N GLY A 408 -8.28 29.31 30.16
CA GLY A 408 -7.75 30.66 30.02
C GLY A 408 -8.52 31.90 30.52
N THR A 409 -9.44 31.81 31.51
CA THR A 409 -9.74 32.81 32.59
C THR A 409 -11.15 32.56 33.22
N MET A 410 -11.27 32.19 34.50
CA MET A 410 -11.29 33.04 35.73
C MET A 410 -12.58 33.88 35.90
N ASP A 411 -13.26 33.97 37.06
CA ASP A 411 -13.06 33.43 38.43
C ASP A 411 -14.37 33.61 39.29
N LEU A 412 -14.36 33.11 40.53
CA LEU A 412 -15.15 33.50 41.73
C LEU A 412 -16.51 32.84 42.09
N THR A 413 -16.41 31.98 43.12
CA THR A 413 -17.25 31.93 44.35
C THR A 413 -18.67 31.32 44.37
N SER A 414 -18.77 30.20 45.12
CA SER A 414 -19.86 29.78 46.02
C SER A 414 -21.33 30.23 45.78
N SER A 415 -22.23 29.27 45.51
CA SER A 415 -23.05 28.61 46.57
C SER A 415 -24.30 27.87 46.04
N GLY A 416 -24.66 26.77 46.71
CA GLY A 416 -26.04 26.45 47.10
C GLY A 416 -27.14 26.10 46.06
N ARG A 417 -27.43 24.80 45.97
CA ARG A 417 -28.79 24.19 45.83
C ARG A 417 -29.69 24.58 44.63
N GLY A 418 -29.72 23.67 43.63
CA GLY A 418 -30.80 22.67 43.46
C GLY A 418 -32.21 23.09 42.98
N GLY A 419 -32.80 22.28 42.08
CA GLY A 419 -34.26 22.09 42.06
C GLY A 419 -34.99 22.05 40.71
N THR A 420 -35.22 20.83 40.21
CA THR A 420 -36.49 20.39 39.54
C THR A 420 -37.01 21.02 38.24
N ARG A 421 -36.96 20.19 37.17
CA ARG A 421 -38.09 19.73 36.32
C ARG A 421 -39.06 20.75 35.67
N ARG A 422 -39.14 20.63 34.33
CA ARG A 422 -40.26 20.08 33.50
C ARG A 422 -40.86 20.99 32.40
N LYS A 423 -41.11 20.31 31.27
CA LYS A 423 -42.16 20.48 30.23
C LYS A 423 -41.96 21.47 29.06
N ASN A 424 -41.87 20.85 27.89
CA ASN A 424 -42.45 21.16 26.57
C ASN A 424 -43.53 22.27 26.55
N GLU A 425 -43.55 23.10 25.49
CA GLU A 425 -44.50 22.96 24.36
C GLU A 425 -44.33 24.04 23.27
N SER A 426 -44.41 23.60 21.99
CA SER A 426 -44.94 24.34 20.81
C SER A 426 -44.33 25.66 20.30
N GLY A 427 -44.38 25.89 18.98
CA GLY A 427 -44.42 27.26 18.42
C GLY A 427 -43.71 27.47 17.08
N TRP A 428 -44.43 27.33 15.97
CA TRP A 428 -44.03 27.68 14.59
C TRP A 428 -43.66 29.17 14.39
N LEU A 429 -42.70 29.48 13.49
CA LEU A 429 -42.90 30.31 12.26
C LEU A 429 -41.59 30.60 11.49
N GLU A 430 -41.74 31.02 10.23
CA GLU A 430 -40.70 31.16 9.18
C GLU A 430 -39.77 32.40 9.34
N PRO A 431 -38.56 32.39 8.72
CA PRO A 431 -37.71 33.57 8.63
C PRO A 431 -38.08 34.45 7.41
N GLN A 432 -38.53 35.68 7.65
CA GLN A 432 -38.65 36.72 6.60
C GLN A 432 -37.40 37.61 6.52
N SER A 433 -36.98 37.91 5.29
CA SER A 433 -35.84 38.78 4.98
C SER A 433 -36.25 40.25 4.81
N ALA A 434 -35.44 41.18 5.32
CA ALA A 434 -35.60 42.64 5.20
C ALA A 434 -34.22 43.35 5.10
N PRO A 435 -34.13 44.60 4.60
CA PRO A 435 -33.00 45.03 3.75
C PRO A 435 -31.85 45.77 4.48
N PRO A 436 -30.71 46.03 3.80
CA PRO A 436 -29.56 46.71 4.40
C PRO A 436 -29.80 48.23 4.59
N LEU A 437 -29.28 48.77 5.69
CA LEU A 437 -29.27 50.21 6.00
C LEU A 437 -27.84 50.75 6.11
N THR A 438 -27.64 51.93 5.55
CA THR A 438 -26.34 52.63 5.42
C THR A 438 -25.91 53.34 6.71
N PRO A 439 -24.59 53.52 6.94
CA PRO A 439 -24.09 54.18 8.15
C PRO A 439 -24.19 55.72 8.10
N PRO A 440 -24.38 56.39 9.26
CA PRO A 440 -24.48 57.86 9.39
C PRO A 440 -23.08 58.56 9.45
N PRO A 441 -23.02 59.90 9.32
CA PRO A 441 -21.78 60.62 8.99
C PRO A 441 -20.89 61.03 10.18
N LEU A 442 -19.61 61.27 9.88
CA LEU A 442 -18.58 61.74 10.82
C LEU A 442 -18.66 63.24 11.12
N ALA A 443 -18.39 63.61 12.38
CA ALA A 443 -18.22 64.99 12.85
C ALA A 443 -16.74 65.44 12.83
N PRO A 444 -16.44 66.77 12.79
CA PRO A 444 -15.11 67.27 12.44
C PRO A 444 -14.12 67.43 13.61
N ARG A 445 -12.83 67.51 13.25
CA ARG A 445 -11.64 67.64 14.12
C ARG A 445 -11.50 69.00 14.84
N PRO A 446 -10.85 69.05 16.02
CA PRO A 446 -9.99 70.15 16.44
C PRO A 446 -8.54 69.99 15.91
N SER A 447 -7.74 71.06 15.90
CA SER A 447 -6.43 71.11 15.26
C SER A 447 -5.29 71.62 16.17
N SER A 448 -4.04 71.32 15.77
CA SER A 448 -2.76 71.65 16.43
C SER A 448 -2.46 70.91 17.75
N GLY A 449 -1.23 70.46 18.02
CA GLY A 449 -0.07 70.39 17.12
C GLY A 449 1.19 69.86 17.81
N SER A 450 1.72 68.74 17.32
CA SER A 450 3.12 68.31 17.52
C SER A 450 3.44 67.28 16.45
N ALA A 451 4.46 67.54 15.64
CA ALA A 451 4.92 66.58 14.63
C ALA A 451 5.86 65.56 15.29
N THR A 452 5.28 64.59 16.00
CA THR A 452 5.99 63.35 16.35
C THR A 452 6.51 62.73 15.06
N ARG A 453 7.82 62.52 14.93
CA ARG A 453 8.37 61.70 13.85
C ARG A 453 7.71 60.33 13.96
N SER A 454 7.04 59.88 12.90
CA SER A 454 6.54 58.51 12.82
C SER A 454 7.74 57.56 12.98
N ARG A 455 7.65 56.67 13.97
CA ARG A 455 8.67 55.66 14.30
C ARG A 455 8.26 54.34 13.67
N ASP A 456 8.80 54.09 12.50
CA ASP A 456 8.37 52.98 11.66
C ASP A 456 9.54 52.03 11.41
N PHE A 457 9.28 50.73 11.60
CA PHE A 457 10.06 49.70 10.91
C PHE A 457 9.58 49.71 9.46
N LEU A 458 10.50 49.93 8.53
CA LEU A 458 10.24 49.87 7.09
C LEU A 458 10.17 48.41 6.64
N ASP A 459 11.06 47.58 7.20
CA ASP A 459 11.13 46.14 6.99
C ASP A 459 11.81 45.42 8.18
N LEU A 460 11.67 44.10 8.19
CA LEU A 460 12.43 43.13 8.97
C LEU A 460 12.73 41.98 8.01
N GLU A 461 14.00 41.65 7.77
CA GLU A 461 14.40 40.61 6.82
C GLU A 461 15.51 39.72 7.40
N TRP A 462 15.35 38.41 7.22
CA TRP A 462 16.44 37.44 7.38
C TRP A 462 17.29 37.43 6.11
N LEU A 463 18.59 37.75 6.22
CA LEU A 463 19.49 37.75 5.05
C LEU A 463 19.66 36.34 4.47
N GLU A 464 19.65 35.33 5.33
CA GLU A 464 19.66 33.93 4.97
C GLU A 464 18.22 33.39 4.94
N ARG A 465 17.81 32.74 3.84
CA ARG A 465 16.46 32.15 3.70
C ARG A 465 16.34 30.74 4.28
N GLU A 466 17.46 30.02 4.31
CA GLU A 466 17.58 28.71 4.92
C GLU A 466 18.86 28.66 5.75
N ALA A 467 18.80 28.04 6.92
CA ALA A 467 19.97 27.84 7.76
C ALA A 467 19.89 26.55 8.58
N TRP A 468 21.05 26.03 8.97
CA TRP A 468 21.16 24.81 9.75
C TRP A 468 21.25 25.12 11.24
N CYS A 469 20.80 24.21 12.10
CA CYS A 469 21.02 24.33 13.54
C CYS A 469 22.49 24.63 13.87
N SER A 470 22.75 25.43 14.90
CA SER A 470 24.10 25.86 15.31
C SER A 470 24.84 26.75 14.30
N GLU A 471 24.25 27.10 13.15
CA GLU A 471 24.70 28.24 12.36
C GLU A 471 24.22 29.56 12.98
N ARG A 472 24.91 30.64 12.60
CA ARG A 472 24.52 32.02 12.89
C ARG A 472 23.86 32.62 11.66
N VAL A 473 22.64 33.10 11.85
CA VAL A 473 21.88 33.87 10.85
C VAL A 473 21.89 35.35 11.20
N THR A 474 21.62 36.18 10.21
CA THR A 474 21.57 37.63 10.31
C THR A 474 20.15 38.13 10.13
N LEU A 475 19.56 38.67 11.20
CA LEU A 475 18.35 39.48 11.12
C LEU A 475 18.74 40.94 10.89
N VAL A 476 18.14 41.58 9.89
CA VAL A 476 18.25 43.02 9.62
C VAL A 476 16.86 43.64 9.72
N GLY A 477 16.79 44.90 10.11
CA GLY A 477 15.59 45.69 9.91
C GLY A 477 15.92 47.15 9.67
N HIS A 478 15.32 47.72 8.64
CA HIS A 478 15.43 49.13 8.33
C HIS A 478 14.38 49.92 9.11
N THR A 479 14.81 51.02 9.74
CA THR A 479 13.98 51.81 10.65
C THR A 479 14.01 53.28 10.28
N ARG A 480 12.93 54.00 10.55
CA ARG A 480 12.81 55.43 10.31
C ARG A 480 12.39 56.16 11.59
N GLY A 481 13.11 57.22 11.95
CA GLY A 481 12.71 58.12 13.04
C GLY A 481 13.13 57.68 14.45
N PHE A 482 13.80 56.53 14.59
CA PHE A 482 14.52 56.12 15.80
C PHE A 482 15.80 56.95 15.97
N ARG A 483 16.28 57.09 17.21
CA ARG A 483 17.60 57.67 17.48
C ARG A 483 18.65 56.57 17.64
N CYS A 484 19.91 56.91 17.42
CA CYS A 484 21.01 56.03 17.79
C CYS A 484 20.90 55.65 19.28
N ASP A 485 21.13 54.37 19.57
CA ASP A 485 21.09 53.73 20.89
C ASP A 485 19.70 53.62 21.55
N GLU A 486 18.61 54.04 20.89
CA GLU A 486 17.24 53.67 21.32
C GLU A 486 17.02 52.16 21.18
N ARG A 487 16.33 51.53 22.12
CA ARG A 487 16.10 50.07 22.16
C ARG A 487 14.63 49.70 22.04
N GLU A 488 14.34 48.64 21.29
CA GLU A 488 13.04 47.98 21.16
C GLU A 488 13.25 46.47 21.15
N THR A 489 12.17 45.72 21.39
CA THR A 489 12.18 44.26 21.35
C THR A 489 11.59 43.74 20.05
N VAL A 490 12.36 42.93 19.33
CA VAL A 490 11.89 42.14 18.19
C VAL A 490 11.53 40.74 18.68
N TYR A 491 10.36 40.26 18.30
CA TYR A 491 9.83 38.95 18.67
C TYR A 491 10.00 38.00 17.47
N ILE A 492 10.56 36.82 17.73
CA ILE A 492 10.73 35.75 16.76
C ILE A 492 9.70 34.67 17.09
N TYR A 493 8.86 34.35 16.11
CA TYR A 493 7.81 33.35 16.18
C TYR A 493 8.13 32.25 15.17
N GLY A 494 7.67 31.03 15.41
CA GLY A 494 7.57 30.06 14.30
C GLY A 494 6.22 30.20 13.60
N ALA A 495 6.25 30.10 12.28
CA ALA A 495 5.14 30.43 11.39
C ALA A 495 3.90 29.57 11.64
N ASP A 496 4.09 28.29 11.99
CA ASP A 496 3.04 27.26 11.96
C ASP A 496 2.11 27.26 13.19
N ASP A 497 2.55 27.77 14.34
CA ASP A 497 1.78 27.77 15.61
C ASP A 497 1.67 29.16 16.27
N GLY A 498 2.38 30.17 15.75
CA GLY A 498 2.46 31.51 16.34
C GLY A 498 3.11 31.62 17.72
N THR A 499 3.76 30.57 18.26
CA THR A 499 4.38 30.66 19.59
C THR A 499 5.67 31.50 19.55
N VAL A 500 5.85 32.38 20.55
CA VAL A 500 7.07 33.19 20.71
C VAL A 500 8.23 32.27 21.05
N VAL A 501 9.19 32.14 20.14
CA VAL A 501 10.37 31.27 20.32
C VAL A 501 11.54 32.02 20.94
N ARG A 502 11.69 33.31 20.62
CA ARG A 502 12.68 34.18 21.28
C ARG A 502 12.31 35.66 21.17
N THR A 503 12.77 36.46 22.12
CA THR A 503 12.81 37.93 22.04
C THR A 503 14.25 38.41 21.94
N HIS A 504 14.46 39.48 21.16
CA HIS A 504 15.75 40.14 21.04
C HIS A 504 15.61 41.66 21.19
N THR A 505 16.25 42.22 22.20
CA THR A 505 16.29 43.67 22.46
C THR A 505 17.67 44.21 22.10
N ASP A 506 17.75 45.18 21.19
CA ASP A 506 19.01 45.84 20.81
C ASP A 506 18.87 47.34 20.60
N GLY A 507 20.00 48.03 20.52
CA GLY A 507 20.05 49.44 20.11
C GLY A 507 19.97 49.59 18.59
N PHE A 508 19.12 50.48 18.10
CA PHE A 508 19.09 50.87 16.69
C PHE A 508 20.12 51.96 16.39
N SER A 509 20.58 52.00 15.15
CA SER A 509 21.07 53.21 14.51
C SER A 509 19.96 53.73 13.58
N ASP A 510 19.88 55.04 13.29
CA ASP A 510 19.14 55.49 12.11
C ASP A 510 20.09 55.26 10.91
N PRO A 511 19.85 54.32 9.96
CA PRO A 511 18.53 53.84 9.50
C PRO A 511 18.24 52.33 9.69
N GLY A 512 18.78 51.67 10.71
CA GLY A 512 18.40 50.28 11.05
C GLY A 512 19.27 49.59 12.11
N PHE A 513 19.09 48.27 12.21
CA PHE A 513 19.94 47.36 12.99
C PHE A 513 20.32 46.11 12.19
N ARG A 514 21.38 45.44 12.63
CA ARG A 514 21.84 44.15 12.10
C ARG A 514 22.27 43.26 13.25
N LYS A 515 21.59 42.13 13.46
CA LYS A 515 21.89 41.19 14.54
C LYS A 515 22.24 39.80 14.01
N SER A 516 23.37 39.27 14.46
CA SER A 516 23.70 37.85 14.32
C SER A 516 23.05 37.07 15.46
N VAL A 517 22.14 36.16 15.13
CA VAL A 517 21.39 35.30 16.06
C VAL A 517 21.89 33.86 15.89
N LEU A 518 22.12 33.15 17.01
CA LEU A 518 22.50 31.74 17.01
C LEU A 518 21.23 30.88 17.10
N LEU A 519 21.08 29.92 16.17
CA LEU A 519 19.83 29.16 16.01
C LEU A 519 19.57 28.12 17.11
N THR A 520 20.58 27.72 17.88
CA THR A 520 20.39 26.80 19.03
C THR A 520 19.50 27.36 20.12
N ASP A 521 19.40 28.68 20.18
CA ASP A 521 18.69 29.41 21.22
C ASP A 521 17.21 29.65 20.85
N ILE A 522 16.73 29.09 19.73
CA ILE A 522 15.40 29.29 19.13
C ILE A 522 14.70 27.91 18.98
N LEU A 523 14.80 27.09 20.02
CA LEU A 523 14.35 25.69 20.05
C LEU A 523 13.50 25.44 21.31
N PRO A 524 12.46 24.56 21.26
CA PRO A 524 12.45 23.33 20.46
C PRO A 524 11.27 23.17 19.49
N ARG A 525 11.57 22.86 18.22
CA ARG A 525 10.57 22.52 17.19
C ARG A 525 11.07 21.44 16.22
N ARG A 526 10.27 21.10 15.20
CA ARG A 526 10.30 19.84 14.45
C ARG A 526 11.09 19.95 13.13
N LEU A 527 11.01 18.91 12.31
CA LEU A 527 11.77 18.83 11.07
C LEU A 527 11.13 19.70 9.99
N GLY A 528 11.75 20.84 9.69
CA GLY A 528 11.38 21.73 8.57
C GLY A 528 10.58 22.99 8.95
N ASP A 529 10.56 23.40 10.23
CA ASP A 529 9.83 24.60 10.65
C ASP A 529 10.33 25.88 9.96
N THR A 530 9.46 26.89 9.92
CA THR A 530 9.76 28.23 9.41
C THR A 530 9.64 29.27 10.53
N LEU A 531 10.54 30.25 10.56
CA LEU A 531 10.56 31.36 11.51
C LEU A 531 10.16 32.69 10.84
N GLU A 532 9.36 33.46 11.56
CA GLU A 532 8.95 34.82 11.22
C GLU A 532 9.35 35.78 12.35
N SER A 533 9.40 37.07 12.06
CA SER A 533 9.67 38.08 13.10
C SER A 533 8.74 39.28 12.97
N SER A 534 8.39 39.87 14.10
CA SER A 534 7.63 41.13 14.17
C SER A 534 8.08 41.99 15.35
N ARG A 535 7.60 43.24 15.38
CA ARG A 535 7.76 44.14 16.53
C ARG A 535 6.68 43.89 17.60
N ASP A 536 6.83 44.64 18.69
CA ASP A 536 6.07 44.62 19.95
C ASP A 536 4.55 44.39 19.85
N LEU A 537 4.00 43.70 20.85
CA LEU A 537 2.65 43.12 20.88
C LEU A 537 1.54 44.16 21.11
N ASP A 538 1.82 45.30 21.75
CA ASP A 538 0.81 46.28 22.14
C ASP A 538 0.37 47.25 21.01
N ALA A 539 0.94 47.10 19.80
CA ALA A 539 0.58 47.91 18.62
C ALA A 539 -0.52 47.26 17.75
N LEU A 540 -1.69 47.00 18.34
CA LEU A 540 -2.89 46.53 17.64
C LEU A 540 -3.33 47.51 16.52
N GLY A 541 -2.89 47.24 15.29
CA GLY A 541 -3.29 48.00 14.11
C GLY A 541 -2.54 47.70 12.81
N LEU A 542 -1.27 47.30 12.87
CA LEU A 542 -0.44 47.02 11.67
C LEU A 542 0.48 45.81 11.88
N SER A 543 -0.06 44.61 11.68
CA SER A 543 0.59 43.31 11.86
C SER A 543 1.63 42.98 10.77
N ALA A 544 2.68 43.80 10.64
CA ALA A 544 3.77 43.58 9.71
C ALA A 544 4.73 42.50 10.23
N ARG A 545 4.58 41.27 9.71
CA ARG A 545 5.59 40.20 9.84
C ARG A 545 6.69 40.37 8.78
N THR A 546 7.84 39.75 9.00
CA THR A 546 8.91 39.58 8.00
C THR A 546 8.34 39.10 6.65
N PRO A 547 8.54 39.81 5.51
CA PRO A 547 8.07 39.36 4.21
C PRO A 547 8.88 38.17 3.65
N VAL A 548 10.01 37.86 4.27
CA VAL A 548 10.85 36.68 3.99
C VAL A 548 11.08 35.93 5.29
N SER A 549 10.43 34.79 5.43
CA SER A 549 10.54 33.89 6.59
C SER A 549 11.80 33.02 6.48
N LEU A 550 12.46 32.74 7.60
CA LEU A 550 13.68 31.90 7.66
C LEU A 550 13.30 30.43 7.91
N LYS A 551 13.66 29.54 6.98
CA LYS A 551 13.41 28.10 7.14
C LYS A 551 14.57 27.40 7.85
N LEU A 552 14.25 26.51 8.78
CA LEU A 552 15.24 25.79 9.58
C LEU A 552 15.42 24.35 9.09
N ASN A 553 16.66 24.01 8.71
CA ASN A 553 17.01 22.70 8.20
C ASN A 553 17.52 21.79 9.35
N PHE A 554 16.61 20.98 9.90
CA PHE A 554 16.86 20.04 11.02
C PHE A 554 16.84 18.58 10.58
N GLY A 555 17.86 18.14 9.86
CA GLY A 555 17.88 16.78 9.31
C GLY A 555 16.98 16.67 8.08
N MET A 556 17.45 15.98 7.05
CA MET A 556 16.94 16.21 5.69
C MET A 556 16.66 14.91 4.96
N SER A 557 15.67 14.95 4.08
CA SER A 557 15.31 13.80 3.26
C SER A 557 16.41 13.56 2.23
N VAL A 558 17.22 12.51 2.45
CA VAL A 558 18.23 12.05 1.50
C VAL A 558 17.67 10.88 0.72
N ALA A 559 17.78 10.93 -0.61
CA ALA A 559 17.36 9.83 -1.46
C ALA A 559 18.12 8.52 -1.10
N THR A 560 17.45 7.38 -1.27
CA THR A 560 18.01 6.06 -0.97
C THR A 560 19.35 5.85 -1.65
N LYS A 561 20.41 5.62 -0.88
CA LYS A 561 21.76 5.32 -1.38
C LYS A 561 22.22 3.96 -0.89
N ARG A 562 22.87 3.20 -1.79
CA ARG A 562 23.45 1.90 -1.48
C ARG A 562 24.83 2.05 -0.85
N CYS A 563 24.96 1.59 0.39
CA CYS A 563 26.25 1.28 1.00
C CYS A 563 26.70 -0.10 0.49
N SER A 564 27.82 -0.14 -0.24
CA SER A 564 28.44 -1.38 -0.72
C SER A 564 29.95 -1.27 -0.57
N THR A 565 30.44 -1.59 0.63
CA THR A 565 31.87 -1.69 0.92
C THR A 565 32.31 -3.16 0.92
N ASN A 566 33.59 -3.43 1.23
CA ASN A 566 34.07 -4.81 1.37
C ASN A 566 33.34 -5.58 2.49
N HIS A 567 32.83 -4.87 3.50
CA HIS A 567 32.21 -5.45 4.70
C HIS A 567 30.73 -5.12 4.85
N ALA A 568 30.25 -3.96 4.37
CA ALA A 568 28.86 -3.52 4.54
C ALA A 568 28.05 -3.56 3.24
N ARG A 569 26.77 -3.97 3.34
CA ARG A 569 25.77 -4.06 2.26
C ARG A 569 24.37 -3.76 2.78
N PHE A 570 23.99 -2.49 2.74
CA PHE A 570 22.65 -2.01 3.06
C PHE A 570 22.32 -0.77 2.22
N ASP A 571 21.04 -0.50 2.02
CA ASP A 571 20.54 0.73 1.43
C ASP A 571 20.06 1.65 2.56
N LEU A 572 20.62 2.86 2.65
CA LEU A 572 20.23 3.87 3.63
C LEU A 572 19.30 4.89 2.97
N THR A 573 18.17 5.14 3.58
CA THR A 573 17.22 6.20 3.21
C THR A 573 17.01 7.07 4.43
N VAL A 574 17.01 8.39 4.27
CA VAL A 574 16.67 9.31 5.36
C VAL A 574 15.46 10.10 4.92
N GLN A 575 14.36 10.05 5.67
CA GLN A 575 13.14 10.83 5.40
C GLN A 575 12.44 11.16 6.71
N ASN A 576 11.88 12.36 6.83
CA ASN A 576 11.01 12.78 7.94
C ASN A 576 11.61 12.56 9.35
N GLY A 577 12.93 12.63 9.49
CA GLY A 577 13.63 12.45 10.78
C GLY A 577 13.96 10.99 11.11
N GLU A 578 13.71 10.05 10.20
CA GLU A 578 14.03 8.64 10.33
C GLU A 578 15.12 8.22 9.33
N ALA A 579 16.12 7.49 9.82
CA ALA A 579 17.16 6.84 9.04
C ALA A 579 16.79 5.35 8.88
N VAL A 580 16.21 5.02 7.73
CA VAL A 580 15.78 3.67 7.36
C VAL A 580 16.94 2.91 6.72
N ILE A 581 17.44 1.91 7.45
CA ILE A 581 18.51 1.00 7.05
C ILE A 581 17.84 -0.26 6.49
N SER A 582 17.74 -0.35 5.17
CA SER A 582 17.10 -1.48 4.49
C SER A 582 18.13 -2.45 3.94
N ALA A 583 17.91 -3.77 4.09
CA ALA A 583 18.75 -4.78 3.47
C ALA A 583 17.92 -5.85 2.76
N THR A 584 18.40 -6.25 1.59
CA THR A 584 17.84 -7.35 0.81
C THR A 584 18.71 -8.59 1.02
N ILE A 585 18.24 -9.50 1.87
CA ILE A 585 18.93 -10.74 2.20
C ILE A 585 18.54 -11.81 1.17
N SER A 586 19.54 -12.38 0.50
CA SER A 586 19.33 -13.56 -0.33
C SER A 586 19.21 -14.80 0.55
N TYR A 587 18.09 -15.51 0.46
CA TYR A 587 17.94 -16.82 1.11
C TYR A 587 17.95 -17.93 0.07
N VAL A 588 18.46 -19.09 0.49
CA VAL A 588 18.29 -20.34 -0.24
C VAL A 588 17.11 -21.10 0.37
N PRO A 589 16.17 -21.60 -0.46
CA PRO A 589 15.17 -22.56 -0.01
C PRO A 589 15.89 -23.73 0.69
N GLY A 590 15.61 -23.98 1.96
CA GLY A 590 16.23 -25.09 2.69
C GLY A 590 15.74 -26.40 2.10
N TRP A 591 16.65 -27.19 1.51
CA TRP A 591 16.36 -28.23 0.51
C TRP A 591 16.07 -27.67 -0.92
N LEU A 592 16.91 -26.73 -1.41
CA LEU A 592 17.61 -26.82 -2.72
C LEU A 592 18.58 -28.00 -2.69
N GLY A 593 19.22 -28.40 -3.81
CA GLY A 593 19.79 -29.74 -3.81
C GLY A 593 20.95 -30.27 -4.61
N HIS A 594 22.05 -30.52 -3.87
CA HIS A 594 22.65 -31.85 -3.63
C HIS A 594 23.67 -31.79 -2.41
N ILE A 595 23.21 -31.49 -1.17
CA ILE A 595 23.32 -32.23 0.14
C ILE A 595 23.85 -33.64 0.01
N ILE A 596 25.03 -33.78 -0.57
CA ILE A 596 25.99 -34.77 -0.12
C ILE A 596 26.36 -34.37 1.31
N GLN A 597 25.64 -34.96 2.27
CA GLN A 597 25.98 -34.87 3.69
C GLN A 597 27.25 -35.68 3.88
N LEU A 598 28.37 -34.97 3.88
CA LEU A 598 29.67 -35.53 4.19
C LEU A 598 29.67 -35.90 5.69
N GLY A 599 30.15 -37.09 6.04
CA GLY A 599 30.13 -37.61 7.41
C GLY A 599 30.87 -36.74 8.43
N SER A 600 30.78 -37.09 9.71
CA SER A 600 31.46 -36.34 10.77
C SER A 600 32.99 -36.48 10.73
N SER A 601 33.50 -37.60 10.18
CA SER A 601 34.92 -37.87 9.99
C SER A 601 35.16 -38.88 8.87
N VAL A 602 36.16 -38.64 8.03
CA VAL A 602 36.73 -39.71 7.19
C VAL A 602 37.60 -40.63 8.07
N PRO A 603 37.63 -41.96 7.86
CA PRO A 603 38.51 -42.85 8.60
C PRO A 603 39.99 -42.79 8.13
N PRO A 604 41.00 -42.84 9.02
CA PRO A 604 42.42 -42.62 8.65
C PRO A 604 42.99 -43.55 7.58
N TRP A 605 42.48 -44.78 7.50
CA TRP A 605 42.97 -45.81 6.58
C TRP A 605 42.50 -45.64 5.14
N THR A 606 41.60 -44.70 4.84
CA THR A 606 40.98 -44.56 3.50
C THR A 606 41.78 -43.65 2.55
N GLY A 607 42.96 -43.17 2.98
CA GLY A 607 43.82 -42.30 2.17
C GLY A 607 43.22 -40.92 1.89
N GLY A 608 42.48 -40.36 2.85
CA GLY A 608 42.16 -38.94 2.95
C GLY A 608 43.08 -38.24 3.94
N LEU A 609 43.35 -36.95 3.75
CA LEU A 609 44.19 -36.16 4.67
C LEU A 609 43.45 -35.84 5.98
N ILE A 610 43.62 -36.69 6.99
CA ILE A 610 43.27 -36.37 8.38
C ILE A 610 44.49 -35.72 9.03
N GLY A 611 44.61 -34.39 8.90
CA GLY A 611 45.78 -33.68 9.38
C GLY A 611 45.57 -32.19 9.62
N LYS A 612 45.39 -31.83 10.91
CA LYS A 612 45.53 -30.50 11.54
C LYS A 612 44.71 -29.31 10.99
N LYS A 613 44.09 -28.60 11.94
CA LYS A 613 43.73 -27.18 11.80
C LYS A 613 44.98 -26.37 11.39
N VAL A 614 44.86 -25.59 10.31
CA VAL A 614 45.64 -24.36 10.11
C VAL A 614 44.65 -23.28 9.64
N TYR A 615 44.77 -22.06 10.17
CA TYR A 615 43.99 -20.92 9.71
C TYR A 615 44.41 -20.57 8.28
N GLY A 616 43.43 -20.48 7.37
CA GLY A 616 43.65 -20.14 5.96
C GLY A 616 43.53 -21.34 5.01
N SER A 617 42.71 -21.16 3.96
CA SER A 617 42.64 -21.97 2.73
C SER A 617 42.38 -23.49 2.86
N TYR A 618 41.09 -23.83 2.66
CA TYR A 618 40.53 -25.13 2.27
C TYR A 618 40.47 -26.26 3.30
N ASP A 619 39.24 -26.65 3.63
CA ASP A 619 38.92 -27.78 4.52
C ASP A 619 38.48 -28.99 3.68
N TRP A 620 39.45 -29.64 3.02
CA TRP A 620 39.27 -30.76 2.09
C TRP A 620 38.95 -32.11 2.76
N ARG A 621 38.55 -32.13 4.03
CA ARG A 621 38.43 -33.38 4.83
C ARG A 621 37.62 -34.48 4.16
N PHE A 622 36.66 -34.14 3.30
CA PHE A 622 35.72 -35.08 2.67
C PHE A 622 35.75 -35.09 1.14
N CYS A 623 36.67 -34.35 0.52
CA CYS A 623 36.85 -34.34 -0.94
C CYS A 623 38.35 -34.34 -1.28
N LYS A 624 38.81 -35.22 -2.16
CA LYS A 624 40.23 -35.27 -2.59
C LYS A 624 40.36 -35.26 -4.10
N GLU A 625 41.36 -34.59 -4.63
CA GLU A 625 41.64 -34.63 -6.06
C GLU A 625 42.26 -35.97 -6.45
N ILE A 626 41.91 -36.52 -7.61
CA ILE A 626 42.51 -37.76 -8.12
C ILE A 626 43.96 -37.49 -8.52
N LYS A 627 44.17 -36.42 -9.31
CA LYS A 627 45.43 -35.71 -9.61
C LYS A 627 45.07 -34.28 -10.03
N PRO A 628 45.98 -33.29 -9.93
CA PRO A 628 45.76 -31.94 -10.44
C PRO A 628 45.18 -31.92 -11.85
N GLY A 629 43.94 -31.43 -11.99
CA GLY A 629 43.22 -31.32 -13.26
C GLY A 629 42.52 -32.59 -13.78
N TYR A 630 42.53 -33.71 -13.04
CA TYR A 630 41.94 -34.99 -13.45
C TYR A 630 40.63 -35.35 -12.74
N GLY A 631 40.05 -34.42 -11.98
CA GLY A 631 38.75 -34.58 -11.31
C GLY A 631 38.85 -34.89 -9.83
N TRP A 632 37.70 -34.80 -9.16
CA TRP A 632 37.57 -34.87 -7.71
C TRP A 632 36.84 -36.13 -7.26
N LEU A 633 37.15 -36.59 -6.06
CA LEU A 633 36.43 -37.61 -5.30
C LEU A 633 35.76 -36.95 -4.09
N PHE A 634 34.62 -37.45 -3.63
CA PHE A 634 34.02 -37.16 -2.34
C PHE A 634 33.87 -38.44 -1.49
N TRP A 635 33.73 -38.28 -0.18
CA TRP A 635 33.54 -39.37 0.78
C TRP A 635 32.05 -39.54 1.12
N ASP A 636 31.50 -40.75 0.96
CA ASP A 636 30.08 -41.08 1.14
C ASP A 636 29.78 -41.89 2.43
N ASP A 637 30.71 -41.87 3.40
CA ASP A 637 30.76 -42.71 4.61
C ASP A 637 31.03 -44.20 4.41
N LEU A 638 31.12 -44.69 3.17
CA LEU A 638 31.55 -46.06 2.85
C LEU A 638 32.85 -46.09 2.05
N GLU A 639 32.95 -45.29 0.98
CA GLU A 639 34.11 -45.23 0.08
C GLU A 639 34.32 -43.86 -0.58
N TRP A 640 35.34 -43.76 -1.46
CA TRP A 640 35.62 -42.55 -2.24
C TRP A 640 34.92 -42.62 -3.60
N ARG A 641 33.94 -41.74 -3.83
CA ARG A 641 33.15 -41.66 -5.07
C ARG A 641 33.62 -40.53 -5.99
N PRO A 642 33.74 -40.73 -7.31
CA PRO A 642 34.07 -39.66 -8.24
C PRO A 642 32.93 -38.66 -8.40
N VAL A 643 33.29 -37.38 -8.45
CA VAL A 643 32.40 -36.28 -8.86
C VAL A 643 32.14 -36.39 -10.37
N PRO A 644 30.89 -36.54 -10.82
CA PRO A 644 30.56 -36.61 -12.25
C PRO A 644 31.03 -35.37 -13.02
N LYS A 645 31.53 -35.59 -14.25
CA LYS A 645 32.06 -34.52 -15.12
C LYS A 645 31.02 -33.47 -15.56
N SER A 646 29.74 -33.73 -15.33
CA SER A 646 28.61 -32.85 -15.65
C SER A 646 28.28 -31.84 -14.55
N TRP A 647 29.00 -31.83 -13.43
CA TRP A 647 28.74 -30.93 -12.30
C TRP A 647 29.64 -29.68 -12.34
N GLU A 648 29.05 -28.49 -12.16
CA GLU A 648 29.78 -27.22 -11.97
C GLU A 648 29.56 -26.62 -10.57
N TYR A 649 30.52 -25.82 -10.09
CA TYR A 649 30.55 -25.31 -8.72
C TYR A 649 29.78 -23.99 -8.53
N ALA A 650 28.86 -23.92 -7.57
CA ALA A 650 28.10 -22.71 -7.24
C ALA A 650 28.90 -21.63 -6.46
N MET A 651 29.72 -22.00 -5.46
CA MET A 651 30.62 -21.08 -4.75
C MET A 651 31.72 -21.80 -3.95
N ARG A 652 32.79 -21.07 -3.59
CA ARG A 652 34.06 -21.64 -3.06
C ARG A 652 34.23 -21.60 -1.53
N LYS A 653 33.16 -21.48 -0.72
CA LYS A 653 33.22 -21.55 0.77
C LYS A 653 31.98 -22.23 1.40
N ARG A 654 32.24 -23.33 2.13
CA ARG A 654 31.58 -23.81 3.37
C ARG A 654 30.02 -23.87 3.46
N TYR A 655 29.45 -25.09 3.39
CA TYR A 655 28.23 -25.60 4.12
C TYR A 655 26.79 -25.77 3.45
N GLY A 656 26.60 -26.40 2.24
CA GLY A 656 25.49 -27.38 1.82
C GLY A 656 23.96 -27.05 1.51
N CYS A 657 23.23 -27.87 0.67
CA CYS A 657 21.73 -28.23 0.69
C CYS A 657 21.26 -29.35 -0.36
N ALA A 658 20.34 -30.35 -0.12
CA ALA A 658 20.04 -31.66 -0.88
C ALA A 658 18.77 -31.88 -1.80
N LEU A 659 18.89 -32.46 -3.05
CA LEU A 659 17.86 -32.88 -4.09
C LEU A 659 18.51 -33.60 -5.35
N TRP A 660 17.79 -34.03 -6.43
CA TRP A 660 18.27 -34.30 -7.85
C TRP A 660 17.15 -34.57 -8.91
N ARG A 661 17.49 -34.91 -10.17
CA ARG A 661 16.59 -35.08 -11.33
C ARG A 661 16.87 -36.34 -12.16
N GLU A 662 15.82 -37.00 -12.67
CA GLU A 662 15.91 -38.17 -13.58
C GLU A 662 14.85 -38.08 -14.69
N GLU A 663 15.22 -38.35 -15.95
CA GLU A 663 14.36 -38.28 -17.16
C GLU A 663 13.46 -37.04 -17.29
N GLY A 664 13.88 -35.90 -16.70
CA GLY A 664 13.17 -34.63 -16.75
C GLY A 664 12.16 -34.41 -15.62
N GLU A 665 11.75 -35.48 -14.93
CA GLU A 665 10.84 -35.47 -13.79
C GLU A 665 11.56 -35.45 -12.42
N VAL A 666 10.74 -35.20 -11.40
CA VAL A 666 11.13 -34.55 -10.15
C VAL A 666 10.30 -35.32 -9.03
N LYS A 667 10.86 -36.24 -8.19
CA LYS A 667 10.17 -37.04 -7.09
C LYS A 667 10.82 -37.14 -5.66
N VAL A 668 10.22 -36.73 -4.51
CA VAL A 668 10.84 -36.90 -3.13
C VAL A 668 10.44 -38.20 -2.38
N GLN A 669 11.32 -38.76 -1.51
CA GLN A 669 10.98 -39.78 -0.50
C GLN A 669 11.58 -39.53 0.92
N TYR A 670 10.89 -40.03 1.97
CA TYR A 670 11.34 -40.06 3.37
C TYR A 670 11.48 -41.49 3.91
N GLY A 671 12.57 -41.80 4.60
CA GLY A 671 12.65 -42.88 5.60
C GLY A 671 13.26 -44.22 5.14
N SER A 672 14.47 -44.49 5.65
CA SER A 672 15.20 -45.78 5.73
C SER A 672 15.41 -46.60 4.44
N SER A 673 16.69 -46.83 4.13
CA SER A 673 17.28 -47.74 3.14
C SER A 673 17.13 -47.38 1.65
N ALA A 674 18.29 -47.42 0.96
CA ALA A 674 18.55 -47.02 -0.42
C ALA A 674 18.58 -45.49 -0.68
N TRP A 675 19.61 -45.07 -1.41
CA TRP A 675 19.86 -43.72 -1.90
C TRP A 675 20.31 -43.88 -3.36
N PRO A 676 19.82 -43.10 -4.35
CA PRO A 676 18.80 -42.03 -4.25
C PRO A 676 17.55 -42.27 -5.16
N ASP A 677 16.30 -42.00 -4.69
CA ASP A 677 15.00 -41.91 -5.48
C ASP A 677 14.45 -40.46 -5.74
N PRO A 678 14.28 -39.95 -7.01
CA PRO A 678 14.47 -38.55 -7.54
C PRO A 678 14.33 -37.29 -6.62
N VAL A 679 13.83 -36.11 -7.06
CA VAL A 679 13.26 -35.07 -6.14
C VAL A 679 12.18 -34.24 -6.82
N SER A 680 11.02 -33.97 -6.20
CA SER A 680 9.89 -33.13 -6.68
C SER A 680 9.96 -31.66 -6.24
N ASP A 681 9.27 -30.77 -6.97
CA ASP A 681 9.09 -29.37 -6.60
C ASP A 681 8.48 -29.21 -5.19
N TRP A 682 8.79 -28.07 -4.56
CA TRP A 682 8.27 -27.73 -3.23
C TRP A 682 6.75 -27.63 -3.18
N GLY A 683 6.16 -28.33 -2.21
CA GLY A 683 4.74 -28.20 -1.88
C GLY A 683 4.40 -26.93 -1.09
N GLU A 684 3.10 -26.67 -0.96
CA GLU A 684 2.58 -25.53 -0.20
C GLU A 684 2.95 -25.58 1.29
N LYS A 685 3.26 -26.76 1.85
CA LYS A 685 3.66 -26.91 3.26
C LYS A 685 5.08 -26.38 3.48
N GLU A 686 5.98 -26.64 2.55
CA GLU A 686 7.38 -26.23 2.55
C GLU A 686 7.48 -24.71 2.40
N TYR A 687 6.74 -24.14 1.44
CA TYR A 687 6.59 -22.68 1.31
C TYR A 687 5.92 -22.02 2.54
N LYS A 688 4.98 -22.68 3.22
CA LYS A 688 4.42 -22.19 4.50
C LYS A 688 5.46 -22.19 5.62
N ARG A 689 6.32 -23.21 5.72
CA ARG A 689 7.41 -23.28 6.69
C ARG A 689 8.47 -22.21 6.43
N ALA A 690 8.90 -22.05 5.17
CA ALA A 690 9.85 -21.02 4.77
C ALA A 690 9.36 -19.60 5.11
N ARG A 691 8.10 -19.28 4.78
CA ARG A 691 7.46 -18.01 5.15
C ARG A 691 7.44 -17.77 6.66
N ARG A 692 7.25 -18.81 7.48
CA ARG A 692 7.28 -18.71 8.96
C ARG A 692 8.69 -18.37 9.48
N ILE A 693 9.72 -19.07 8.99
CA ILE A 693 11.12 -18.85 9.42
C ILE A 693 11.60 -17.45 9.01
N MET A 694 11.38 -17.04 7.76
CA MET A 694 11.72 -15.69 7.30
C MET A 694 10.97 -14.60 8.08
N LYS A 695 9.71 -14.83 8.47
CA LYS A 695 8.96 -13.90 9.34
C LYS A 695 9.59 -13.79 10.73
N ALA A 696 10.02 -14.91 11.32
CA ALA A 696 10.69 -14.91 12.63
C ALA A 696 12.04 -14.16 12.56
N TRP A 697 12.88 -14.47 11.58
CA TRP A 697 14.14 -13.77 11.33
C TRP A 697 13.95 -12.27 11.10
N LYS A 698 13.00 -11.88 10.24
CA LYS A 698 12.66 -10.48 10.00
C LYS A 698 12.32 -9.77 11.31
N MET A 699 11.40 -10.35 12.08
CA MET A 699 10.95 -9.79 13.36
C MET A 699 12.09 -9.67 14.37
N ALA A 700 12.96 -10.67 14.48
CA ALA A 700 14.12 -10.64 15.37
C ALA A 700 15.11 -9.52 14.98
N ILE A 701 15.53 -9.46 13.71
CA ILE A 701 16.46 -8.43 13.24
C ILE A 701 15.89 -7.03 13.46
N GLU A 702 14.65 -6.79 13.03
CA GLU A 702 14.00 -5.47 13.13
C GLU A 702 13.80 -5.06 14.60
N THR A 703 13.47 -6.00 15.49
CA THR A 703 13.33 -5.76 16.93
C THR A 703 14.67 -5.52 17.62
N GLN A 704 15.72 -6.24 17.25
CA GLN A 704 17.03 -6.09 17.89
C GLN A 704 17.73 -4.80 17.44
N TRP A 705 17.68 -4.44 16.15
CA TRP A 705 18.46 -3.32 15.63
C TRP A 705 17.72 -1.97 15.53
N SER A 706 16.38 -1.94 15.41
CA SER A 706 15.64 -0.66 15.30
C SER A 706 15.52 0.08 16.64
N ASN A 707 15.56 1.41 16.59
CA ASN A 707 15.41 2.34 17.71
C ASN A 707 16.29 1.96 18.92
N ARG A 708 17.55 1.60 18.68
CA ARG A 708 18.55 1.33 19.74
C ARG A 708 19.44 2.53 20.01
N PHE A 709 19.84 3.23 18.95
CA PHE A 709 20.54 4.49 19.00
C PHE A 709 19.98 5.38 17.90
N ASP A 710 19.98 6.68 18.10
CA ASP A 710 19.70 7.63 17.03
C ASP A 710 21.02 8.18 16.48
N LEU A 711 21.00 8.59 15.21
CA LEU A 711 22.15 9.18 14.53
C LEU A 711 22.12 10.69 14.76
N LYS A 712 22.88 11.19 15.75
CA LYS A 712 22.96 12.62 16.06
C LYS A 712 24.16 13.27 15.38
N ARG A 713 23.98 14.48 14.84
CA ARG A 713 25.10 15.31 14.35
C ARG A 713 25.97 15.77 15.52
N ARG A 714 27.24 15.42 15.50
CA ARG A 714 28.21 15.64 16.58
C ARG A 714 28.44 17.12 16.88
N GLU A 715 28.37 17.98 15.87
CA GLU A 715 28.55 19.43 16.01
C GLU A 715 27.30 20.19 16.50
N CYS A 716 26.22 19.49 16.86
CA CYS A 716 24.98 20.11 17.34
C CYS A 716 25.12 20.67 18.77
N GLN A 717 25.05 21.99 18.93
CA GLN A 717 25.15 22.70 20.21
C GLN A 717 23.79 22.93 20.90
N SER A 718 22.69 22.39 20.36
CA SER A 718 21.35 22.52 20.94
C SER A 718 21.23 21.81 22.30
N SER A 719 20.51 22.43 23.22
CA SER A 719 20.08 21.85 24.49
C SER A 719 18.92 20.87 24.35
N ASP A 720 18.13 20.90 23.27
CA ASP A 720 17.09 19.89 23.02
C ASP A 720 17.77 18.55 22.65
N PRO A 721 17.55 17.46 23.43
CA PRO A 721 18.13 16.15 23.13
C PRO A 721 17.72 15.59 21.76
N ARG A 722 16.59 16.03 21.19
CA ARG A 722 16.01 15.60 19.90
C ARG A 722 16.59 16.32 18.68
N CYS A 723 17.39 17.38 18.86
CA CYS A 723 17.83 18.21 17.73
C CYS A 723 18.96 17.55 16.89
N CYS A 724 18.89 17.70 15.56
CA CYS A 724 19.84 17.17 14.56
C CYS A 724 20.08 15.66 14.68
N ARG A 725 18.99 14.92 14.86
CA ARG A 725 18.98 13.50 15.21
C ARG A 725 18.06 12.75 14.25
N TYR A 726 18.44 11.54 13.86
CA TYR A 726 17.61 10.64 13.08
C TYR A 726 17.35 9.35 13.85
N SER A 727 16.08 8.96 14.03
CA SER A 727 15.74 7.65 14.60
C SER A 727 16.14 6.54 13.64
N THR A 728 16.78 5.47 14.11
CA THR A 728 17.19 4.37 13.22
C THR A 728 16.11 3.30 13.11
N ARG A 729 15.61 3.02 11.91
CA ARG A 729 14.73 1.88 11.67
C ARG A 729 15.38 0.90 10.72
N VAL A 730 15.34 -0.38 11.06
CA VAL A 730 15.81 -1.45 10.16
C VAL A 730 14.63 -2.04 9.40
N GLU A 731 14.82 -2.29 8.11
CA GLU A 731 13.89 -3.06 7.28
C GLU A 731 14.61 -4.22 6.60
N VAL A 732 14.08 -5.44 6.76
CA VAL A 732 14.65 -6.64 6.12
C VAL A 732 13.69 -7.21 5.08
N ASN A 733 14.21 -7.41 3.87
CA ASN A 733 13.49 -8.08 2.79
C ASN A 733 14.25 -9.34 2.37
N PHE A 734 13.55 -10.47 2.30
CA PHE A 734 14.11 -11.75 1.87
C PHE A 734 13.78 -12.01 0.40
N VAL A 735 14.81 -12.18 -0.43
CA VAL A 735 14.67 -12.59 -1.83
C VAL A 735 15.23 -13.98 -2.03
N GLN A 736 14.52 -14.82 -2.78
CA GLN A 736 15.04 -16.12 -3.16
C GLN A 736 16.21 -15.92 -4.12
N ALA A 737 17.36 -16.52 -3.83
CA ALA A 737 18.50 -16.49 -4.73
C ALA A 737 18.12 -17.13 -6.09
N ARG A 738 18.31 -16.40 -7.20
CA ARG A 738 18.10 -16.95 -8.55
C ARG A 738 19.19 -17.98 -8.86
N THR A 739 18.81 -19.25 -8.97
CA THR A 739 19.67 -20.31 -9.50
C THR A 739 19.96 -20.06 -10.98
N ARG A 740 21.25 -20.04 -11.35
CA ARG A 740 21.67 -20.15 -12.75
C ARG A 740 21.96 -21.63 -13.03
N GLY A 741 21.05 -22.30 -13.73
CA GLY A 741 21.19 -23.70 -14.11
C GLY A 741 20.84 -24.70 -13.00
N ASP A 742 20.57 -25.94 -13.41
CA ASP A 742 20.14 -27.06 -12.57
C ASP A 742 21.30 -27.58 -11.71
N GLY A 743 21.65 -26.82 -10.66
CA GLY A 743 22.89 -26.95 -9.89
C GLY A 743 22.75 -27.29 -8.41
N ILE A 744 23.90 -27.66 -7.85
CA ILE A 744 24.10 -28.48 -6.64
C ILE A 744 24.87 -27.71 -5.56
N VAL A 745 24.57 -27.91 -4.26
CA VAL A 745 25.35 -27.32 -3.15
C VAL A 745 25.77 -28.38 -2.15
N VAL A 746 27.09 -28.51 -1.88
CA VAL A 746 27.68 -29.51 -0.97
C VAL A 746 28.23 -28.88 0.32
N GLY A 747 28.17 -29.58 1.46
CA GLY A 747 28.82 -29.14 2.70
C GLY A 747 28.40 -29.88 3.98
N ALA A 748 29.21 -29.74 5.03
CA ALA A 748 29.05 -30.44 6.30
C ALA A 748 28.16 -29.67 7.30
N ASN A 749 27.35 -30.43 8.06
CA ASN A 749 26.34 -29.98 9.02
C ASN A 749 25.17 -29.17 8.44
N GLN A 750 24.09 -29.10 9.23
CA GLN A 750 22.88 -28.31 8.98
C GLN A 750 23.29 -26.90 8.55
N GLY A 751 22.94 -26.52 7.32
CA GLY A 751 23.55 -25.36 6.65
C GLY A 751 23.39 -24.09 7.47
N ARG A 752 24.53 -23.51 7.89
CA ARG A 752 24.57 -22.28 8.67
C ARG A 752 24.42 -21.06 7.76
N SER A 753 23.61 -20.10 8.18
CA SER A 753 23.44 -18.82 7.48
C SER A 753 24.75 -18.01 7.47
N ASN A 754 24.93 -17.15 6.47
CA ASN A 754 26.03 -16.19 6.44
C ASN A 754 25.63 -14.88 5.76
N VAL A 755 26.42 -13.82 5.96
CA VAL A 755 26.35 -12.47 5.33
C VAL A 755 25.93 -12.41 3.85
N ARG A 756 26.10 -13.46 3.04
CA ARG A 756 25.71 -13.48 1.61
C ARG A 756 24.55 -14.40 1.27
N CYS A 757 24.26 -15.41 2.09
CA CYS A 757 23.21 -16.38 1.82
C CYS A 757 22.73 -17.02 3.12
N TRP A 758 21.43 -16.94 3.39
CA TRP A 758 20.82 -17.48 4.60
C TRP A 758 20.11 -18.81 4.32
N SER A 759 20.20 -19.74 5.27
CA SER A 759 19.77 -21.14 5.14
C SER A 759 18.61 -21.44 6.06
N LEU A 760 17.43 -21.76 5.52
CA LEU A 760 16.22 -22.03 6.30
C LEU A 760 16.29 -23.32 7.15
N GLY A 761 17.43 -24.02 7.15
CA GLY A 761 17.73 -25.11 8.08
C GLY A 761 18.35 -24.64 9.41
N ASP A 762 18.74 -23.37 9.50
CA ASP A 762 19.37 -22.79 10.69
C ASP A 762 18.32 -22.49 11.77
N GLY A 763 18.54 -23.00 12.98
CA GLY A 763 17.48 -23.23 13.98
C GLY A 763 17.23 -22.10 14.96
N ASP A 764 18.16 -21.15 15.09
CA ASP A 764 18.05 -19.99 16.00
C ASP A 764 17.60 -18.74 15.22
N PRO A 765 16.34 -18.29 15.40
CA PRO A 765 15.86 -17.11 14.72
C PRO A 765 16.13 -15.79 15.46
N GLU A 766 16.60 -15.81 16.71
CA GLU A 766 16.67 -14.64 17.58
C GLU A 766 18.08 -14.07 17.71
N THR A 767 19.07 -14.90 18.05
CA THR A 767 20.45 -14.43 18.27
C THR A 767 21.23 -14.40 16.96
N LEU A 768 21.22 -15.52 16.23
CA LEU A 768 22.05 -15.72 15.05
C LEU A 768 21.61 -14.86 13.86
N ALA A 769 20.31 -14.68 13.67
CA ALA A 769 19.78 -13.78 12.64
C ALA A 769 20.23 -12.33 12.87
N ALA A 770 20.13 -11.83 14.11
CA ALA A 770 20.52 -10.47 14.41
C ALA A 770 22.06 -10.27 14.35
N HIS A 771 22.84 -11.28 14.73
CA HIS A 771 24.30 -11.33 14.54
C HIS A 771 24.70 -11.27 13.06
N GLU A 772 24.17 -12.15 12.21
CA GLU A 772 24.50 -12.20 10.77
C GLU A 772 24.04 -10.92 10.03
N PHE A 773 22.99 -10.26 10.51
CA PHE A 773 22.62 -8.93 10.02
C PHE A 773 23.61 -7.84 10.44
N GLY A 774 24.21 -7.93 11.64
CA GLY A 774 25.26 -7.02 12.09
C GLY A 774 26.44 -6.96 11.12
N HIS A 775 26.81 -8.08 10.50
CA HIS A 775 27.82 -8.10 9.44
C HIS A 775 27.38 -7.35 8.17
N LEU A 776 26.10 -7.37 7.78
CA LEU A 776 25.60 -6.56 6.66
C LEU A 776 25.74 -5.06 6.92
N LEU A 777 25.75 -4.62 8.19
CA LEU A 777 26.04 -3.23 8.57
C LEU A 777 27.55 -2.90 8.55
N GLY A 778 28.42 -3.87 8.32
CA GLY A 778 29.87 -3.72 8.27
C GLY A 778 30.63 -4.09 9.55
N ASN A 779 29.97 -4.74 10.52
CA ASN A 779 30.63 -5.17 11.76
C ASN A 779 31.49 -6.44 11.49
N PRO A 780 32.78 -6.47 11.85
CA PRO A 780 33.67 -7.61 11.59
C PRO A 780 33.63 -8.70 12.68
N ASP A 781 34.00 -9.93 12.30
CA ASP A 781 34.24 -11.06 13.21
C ASP A 781 35.60 -10.93 13.92
N GLU A 782 35.70 -10.00 14.87
CA GLU A 782 36.94 -9.75 15.62
C GLU A 782 36.89 -10.40 17.00
N TYR A 783 37.52 -11.57 17.12
CA TYR A 783 37.70 -12.29 18.39
C TYR A 783 38.95 -11.80 19.15
N GLU A 784 38.94 -11.95 20.47
CA GLU A 784 40.09 -11.66 21.33
C GLU A 784 41.35 -12.43 20.89
N GLY A 785 42.47 -11.73 20.77
CA GLY A 785 43.74 -12.30 20.29
C GLY A 785 43.87 -12.42 18.76
N ALA A 786 42.91 -11.94 17.96
CA ALA A 786 43.08 -11.88 16.51
C ALA A 786 44.20 -10.88 16.10
N PRO A 787 45.04 -11.20 15.11
CA PRO A 787 46.20 -10.36 14.74
C PRO A 787 45.84 -9.04 14.03
N HIS A 788 44.56 -8.81 13.73
CA HIS A 788 44.04 -7.67 12.97
C HIS A 788 42.71 -7.17 13.55
N ILE A 789 42.73 -6.69 14.79
CA ILE A 789 41.59 -5.98 15.40
C ILE A 789 41.58 -4.54 14.87
N ASP A 790 40.51 -4.11 14.22
CA ASP A 790 40.33 -2.74 13.76
C ASP A 790 39.94 -1.84 14.94
N THR A 791 40.96 -1.30 15.61
CA THR A 791 40.81 -0.31 16.69
C THR A 791 40.15 0.99 16.24
N THR A 792 39.92 1.20 14.94
CA THR A 792 39.08 2.31 14.48
C THR A 792 37.61 1.99 14.66
N ILE A 793 37.16 0.74 14.59
CA ILE A 793 35.75 0.36 14.78
C ILE A 793 35.40 0.26 16.27
N ASN A 794 36.31 -0.25 17.10
CA ASN A 794 36.10 -0.50 18.54
C ASN A 794 36.53 0.71 19.41
N ASP A 795 35.91 1.87 19.18
CA ASP A 795 36.30 3.14 19.85
C ASP A 795 35.68 3.35 21.25
N ASP A 796 34.95 2.35 21.77
CA ASP A 796 34.42 2.30 23.14
C ASP A 796 35.38 1.63 24.15
N GLY A 797 36.59 1.27 23.72
CA GLY A 797 37.62 0.63 24.54
C GLY A 797 37.58 -0.90 24.54
N ALA A 798 36.72 -1.52 23.73
CA ALA A 798 36.69 -2.97 23.58
C ALA A 798 37.98 -3.51 22.92
N VAL A 799 38.54 -4.58 23.51
CA VAL A 799 39.74 -5.28 23.01
C VAL A 799 39.45 -6.26 21.86
N ALA A 800 38.18 -6.39 21.47
CA ALA A 800 37.69 -7.23 20.39
C ALA A 800 36.34 -6.66 19.90
N GLY A 801 36.00 -6.84 18.62
CA GLY A 801 34.70 -6.43 18.09
C GLY A 801 33.55 -7.30 18.62
N ILE A 802 33.86 -8.55 18.95
CA ILE A 802 32.99 -9.53 19.59
C ILE A 802 33.24 -9.51 21.11
N ASP A 803 32.18 -9.35 21.90
CA ASP A 803 32.17 -9.53 23.35
C ASP A 803 30.88 -10.27 23.78
N GLU A 804 30.92 -10.99 24.91
CA GLU A 804 29.85 -11.94 25.32
C GLU A 804 28.48 -11.29 25.54
N GLU A 805 28.43 -9.99 25.86
CA GLU A 805 27.17 -9.26 26.07
C GLU A 805 26.60 -8.68 24.75
N SER A 806 27.49 -8.42 23.79
CA SER A 806 27.17 -7.85 22.49
C SER A 806 26.37 -8.81 21.61
N ILE A 807 25.49 -8.26 20.79
CA ILE A 807 24.79 -8.98 19.72
C ILE A 807 25.76 -9.63 18.71
N MET A 808 26.98 -9.10 18.59
CA MET A 808 28.03 -9.71 17.77
C MET A 808 28.69 -10.92 18.44
N GLY A 809 28.49 -11.14 19.75
CA GLY A 809 29.04 -12.26 20.53
C GLY A 809 28.02 -13.25 21.08
N SER A 810 26.83 -13.34 20.48
CA SER A 810 25.70 -14.18 20.91
C SER A 810 24.92 -13.66 22.13
N GLY A 811 25.25 -12.46 22.62
CA GLY A 811 24.38 -11.69 23.50
C GLY A 811 23.24 -11.00 22.73
N THR A 812 22.59 -10.03 23.38
CA THR A 812 21.47 -9.26 22.78
C THR A 812 21.70 -7.76 22.77
N LEU A 813 22.81 -7.26 23.34
CA LEU A 813 23.05 -5.82 23.42
C LEU A 813 23.64 -5.27 22.12
N VAL A 814 22.92 -4.35 21.50
CA VAL A 814 23.47 -3.50 20.44
C VAL A 814 24.27 -2.37 21.10
N LYS A 815 25.50 -2.12 20.64
CA LYS A 815 26.42 -1.10 21.17
C LYS A 815 26.65 0.02 20.15
N ARG A 816 26.99 1.23 20.61
CA ARG A 816 27.12 2.44 19.74
C ARG A 816 28.06 2.22 18.55
N ARG A 817 29.18 1.52 18.78
CA ARG A 817 30.17 1.18 17.76
C ARG A 817 29.57 0.48 16.53
N HIS A 818 28.50 -0.30 16.69
CA HIS A 818 27.90 -1.04 15.59
C HIS A 818 27.24 -0.17 14.51
N PHE A 819 26.99 1.11 14.81
CA PHE A 819 26.42 2.09 13.88
C PHE A 819 27.47 2.95 13.15
N ARG A 820 28.77 2.76 13.42
CA ARG A 820 29.85 3.60 12.87
C ARG A 820 29.81 3.70 11.35
N THR A 821 29.64 2.58 10.65
CA THR A 821 29.54 2.54 9.18
C THR A 821 28.32 3.29 8.66
N ILE A 822 27.20 3.23 9.39
CA ILE A 822 25.95 3.94 9.04
C ILE A 822 26.16 5.45 9.21
N CYS A 823 26.77 5.89 10.32
CA CYS A 823 27.14 7.29 10.54
C CYS A 823 28.08 7.84 9.44
N ALA A 824 29.10 7.06 9.04
CA ALA A 824 30.01 7.43 7.98
C ALA A 824 29.31 7.53 6.61
N HIS A 825 28.43 6.58 6.28
CA HIS A 825 27.66 6.60 5.04
C HIS A 825 26.67 7.78 5.00
N LEU A 826 25.98 8.05 6.11
CA LEU A 826 25.12 9.23 6.29
C LEU A 826 25.89 10.55 6.09
N SER A 827 27.11 10.64 6.62
CA SER A 827 27.97 11.82 6.46
C SER A 827 28.30 12.08 4.98
N SER A 828 28.72 11.04 4.24
CA SER A 828 28.97 11.10 2.79
C SER A 828 27.71 11.43 1.99
N MET A 829 26.55 10.87 2.38
CA MET A 829 25.26 11.11 1.76
C MET A 829 24.84 12.59 1.84
N ILE A 830 25.02 13.22 3.01
CA ILE A 830 24.71 14.64 3.21
C ILE A 830 25.72 15.54 2.49
N GLU A 831 27.01 15.19 2.49
CA GLU A 831 28.06 15.94 1.80
C GLU A 831 27.87 15.95 0.27
N GLU A 832 27.48 14.82 -0.33
CA GLU A 832 27.20 14.74 -1.76
C GLU A 832 25.93 15.50 -2.17
N GLN A 833 24.82 15.35 -1.44
CA GLN A 833 23.54 15.95 -1.83
C GLN A 833 23.45 17.45 -1.51
N TYR A 834 24.16 17.92 -0.47
CA TYR A 834 24.00 19.28 0.06
C TYR A 834 25.31 20.07 0.19
N HIS A 835 26.45 19.49 -0.18
CA HIS A 835 27.78 20.12 -0.12
C HIS A 835 28.13 20.65 1.28
N ARG A 836 27.66 19.96 2.33
CA ARG A 836 27.96 20.26 3.75
C ARG A 836 28.60 19.05 4.43
N THR A 837 29.82 19.23 4.92
CA THR A 837 30.54 18.22 5.69
C THR A 837 30.07 18.24 7.15
N PHE A 838 29.27 17.25 7.55
CA PHE A 838 28.85 17.03 8.95
C PHE A 838 29.30 15.66 9.43
N LYS A 839 29.48 15.48 10.74
CA LYS A 839 29.79 14.17 11.33
C LYS A 839 28.63 13.69 12.19
N TYR A 840 28.32 12.41 12.08
CA TYR A 840 27.27 11.76 12.86
C TYR A 840 27.86 10.76 13.86
N GLU A 841 27.20 10.62 15.01
CA GLU A 841 27.51 9.66 16.05
C GLU A 841 26.23 8.98 16.55
N ALA A 842 26.35 7.75 17.03
CA ALA A 842 25.25 7.00 17.60
C ALA A 842 25.07 7.36 19.07
N VAL A 843 23.89 7.87 19.43
CA VAL A 843 23.54 8.31 20.79
C VAL A 843 22.29 7.59 21.30
N PRO A 844 22.11 7.40 22.63
CA PRO A 844 20.90 6.77 23.16
C PRO A 844 19.66 7.54 22.71
N VAL A 845 18.57 6.82 22.44
CA VAL A 845 17.31 7.40 21.94
C VAL A 845 16.84 8.57 22.83
N ALA A 846 16.35 9.65 22.21
CA ALA A 846 15.97 10.89 22.88
C ALA A 846 14.68 10.78 23.72
#